data_AF-A0A9R0AX09-F1
#
_entry.id   AF-A0A9R0AX09-F1
#
_cell.length_a   1.000
_cell.length_b   1.000
_cell.length_c   1.000
_cell.angle_alpha   90.00
_cell.angle_beta   90.00
_cell.angle_gamma   90.00
#
_symmetry.space_group_name_H-M   'P 1'
#
loop_
_entity.id
_entity.type
_entity.pdbx_description
1 polymer ?
#
loop_
_entity_poly.entity_id
_entity_poly.type
_entity_poly.pdbx_seq_one_letter_code
_entity_poly.pdbx_strand_id
1 'polypeptide(L)'
;MPYKLQSGLSLTGVLMPLQAPVHVESDWSVDALQAPVHVESDWSVDALQAPVHVESDWSFDALQAPVHVESDWSVDALQAPVRSESDWTPVRSESDWSVDALQAPVHSESDWSVDALQAPVRSESDWSFDAQHAPVHSESDWSVDAQQAPVLSESDWSFDALQAPARSESNWSFDAQQAPVHVESDWGVDALQAPARSESNWSFDALQAPVHIESDWSVDALQAPARSESNWSFDAQQAPVRSESDRNIDAHQAPVCPESYWGLDALQAPVRSKSNWNIEAHQAPVYAKSDWSVDARQAPVQVESNWSVDALQAPVHAKSYWSLDAIQAPVRSDSNWSFDALQAPVCSESYWNIDAHQLPVHTESYWSVDAQQAPVQVESSWSVDAQQALVHVEPDWSFDAFHGPVRAVFDWSTDILQTPGHTKSLFDPCSDIFSCYEVGNMLGQGGFGAVYEGRRMKDGLEVAVKFVKKTEDMQYINFPEPLPLEVALLILVNEGPRVPQIIQLLDWKDVGEYCIMILERPIPCEDLFDFVQRHGGRINEELARVVMRQATQAAYMSCQRGVLHRDIKKENLLINKDTLEVKLIDFGCGELLRSAPYTTFMGTRMYCPPEFISEGKYHGEPATVYSLGVLLFSLVCGTFPDSVDLIMINLNHWFIAGLSLECCQLICSCLQREPTERLDLGKILYHKWFKGTDMVKFGK
;
A
#
# COMPACT_ATOMS: atom_id res chain seq x y z
N MET A 1 -51.81 59.83 10.52
CA MET A 1 -51.57 59.80 9.06
C MET A 1 -50.06 59.93 8.88
N PRO A 2 -49.38 58.98 8.24
CA PRO A 2 -47.99 59.19 7.84
C PRO A 2 -47.97 60.34 6.82
N TYR A 3 -47.08 61.30 7.00
CA TYR A 3 -46.89 62.37 6.02
C TYR A 3 -46.08 61.80 4.85
N LYS A 4 -46.62 61.89 3.63
CA LYS A 4 -45.92 61.53 2.39
C LYS A 4 -45.28 62.81 1.85
N LEU A 5 -43.95 62.87 1.85
CA LEU A 5 -43.20 63.99 1.25
C LEU A 5 -42.92 63.65 -0.22
N GLN A 6 -43.46 64.44 -1.15
CA GLN A 6 -43.14 64.35 -2.57
C GLN A 6 -42.26 65.52 -2.99
N SER A 7 -41.23 65.19 -3.76
CA SER A 7 -40.14 66.03 -4.26
C SER A 7 -40.58 67.43 -4.72
N GLY A 8 -39.95 68.47 -4.16
CA GLY A 8 -40.21 69.84 -4.63
C GLY A 8 -39.79 71.02 -3.75
N LEU A 9 -39.05 70.84 -2.64
CA LEU A 9 -38.56 71.98 -1.86
C LEU A 9 -37.08 71.81 -1.53
N SER A 10 -36.25 72.64 -2.17
CA SER A 10 -34.90 72.99 -1.71
C SER A 10 -35.01 73.57 -0.29
N LEU A 11 -34.95 72.73 0.73
CA LEU A 11 -34.80 73.14 2.12
C LEU A 11 -33.31 73.16 2.44
N THR A 12 -32.69 74.30 2.15
CA THR A 12 -31.48 74.71 2.84
C THR A 12 -31.73 74.66 4.35
N GLY A 13 -31.13 73.67 5.03
CA GLY A 13 -30.73 73.70 6.43
C GLY A 13 -31.80 74.10 7.45
N VAL A 14 -32.86 73.29 7.61
CA VAL A 14 -33.73 73.37 8.80
C VAL A 14 -33.89 71.98 9.40
N LEU A 15 -33.08 71.70 10.43
CA LEU A 15 -33.26 70.62 11.40
C LEU A 15 -34.70 70.69 11.97
N MET A 16 -35.61 69.86 11.47
CA MET A 16 -36.88 69.60 12.16
C MET A 16 -36.77 68.25 12.88
N PRO A 17 -36.86 68.21 14.22
CA PRO A 17 -36.97 66.95 14.94
C PRO A 17 -38.31 66.31 14.57
N LEU A 18 -38.28 65.29 13.71
CA LEU A 18 -39.46 64.53 13.32
C LEU A 18 -39.98 63.75 14.54
N GLN A 19 -41.22 64.05 14.96
CA GLN A 19 -41.90 63.41 16.12
C GLN A 19 -42.94 62.34 15.72
N ALA A 20 -43.05 62.00 14.43
CA ALA A 20 -44.01 61.01 13.92
C ALA A 20 -43.39 60.20 12.76
N PRO A 21 -43.85 58.96 12.49
CA PRO A 21 -43.32 58.13 11.41
C PRO A 21 -43.45 58.80 10.03
N VAL A 22 -42.39 58.74 9.21
CA VAL A 22 -42.31 59.38 7.89
C VAL A 22 -41.96 58.35 6.82
N HIS A 23 -42.51 58.55 5.62
CA HIS A 23 -42.19 57.78 4.41
C HIS A 23 -41.64 58.74 3.36
N VAL A 24 -40.43 58.46 2.85
CA VAL A 24 -39.70 59.30 1.88
C VAL A 24 -39.50 58.52 0.59
N GLU A 25 -39.91 59.10 -0.56
CA GLU A 25 -39.78 58.46 -1.88
C GLU A 25 -38.53 58.95 -2.66
N SER A 26 -38.07 60.20 -2.49
CA SER A 26 -36.83 60.73 -3.11
C SER A 26 -36.48 62.18 -2.68
N ASP A 27 -35.28 62.37 -2.13
CA ASP A 27 -34.65 63.61 -1.67
C ASP A 27 -33.09 63.52 -1.77
N TRP A 28 -32.40 64.64 -1.54
CA TRP A 28 -30.93 64.70 -1.57
C TRP A 28 -30.27 64.14 -0.31
N SER A 29 -30.91 64.25 0.86
CA SER A 29 -30.36 63.76 2.14
C SER A 29 -31.44 63.76 3.24
N VAL A 30 -31.47 62.75 4.12
CA VAL A 30 -32.46 62.65 5.22
C VAL A 30 -31.81 62.51 6.60
N ASP A 31 -32.15 63.42 7.54
CA ASP A 31 -31.74 63.35 8.95
C ASP A 31 -32.84 62.71 9.83
N ALA A 32 -32.72 61.43 10.18
CA ALA A 32 -33.67 60.71 11.02
C ALA A 32 -33.35 60.84 12.54
N LEU A 33 -33.79 61.95 13.15
CA LEU A 33 -33.42 62.30 14.53
C LEU A 33 -34.18 61.56 15.65
N GLN A 34 -35.51 61.38 15.55
CA GLN A 34 -36.35 60.98 16.71
C GLN A 34 -37.58 60.09 16.43
N ALA A 35 -37.90 59.77 15.17
CA ALA A 35 -39.04 58.93 14.83
C ALA A 35 -38.69 57.93 13.71
N PRO A 36 -39.39 56.79 13.60
CA PRO A 36 -39.09 55.80 12.57
C PRO A 36 -39.26 56.35 11.15
N VAL A 37 -38.35 56.01 10.25
CA VAL A 37 -38.35 56.48 8.85
C VAL A 37 -38.29 55.28 7.90
N HIS A 38 -39.07 55.34 6.82
CA HIS A 38 -38.99 54.42 5.69
C HIS A 38 -38.55 55.22 4.45
N VAL A 39 -37.44 54.82 3.82
CA VAL A 39 -36.84 55.49 2.67
C VAL A 39 -36.82 54.53 1.48
N GLU A 40 -37.37 54.95 0.34
CA GLU A 40 -37.35 54.15 -0.90
C GLU A 40 -36.07 54.40 -1.73
N SER A 41 -35.66 55.66 -1.97
CA SER A 41 -34.43 55.98 -2.73
C SER A 41 -33.91 57.42 -2.60
N ASP A 42 -32.74 57.63 -1.98
CA ASP A 42 -32.09 58.90 -1.64
C ASP A 42 -30.54 58.87 -1.84
N TRP A 43 -29.89 60.05 -1.78
CA TRP A 43 -28.43 60.17 -1.94
C TRP A 43 -27.63 59.87 -0.66
N SER A 44 -28.16 60.21 0.52
CA SER A 44 -27.56 59.89 1.83
C SER A 44 -28.57 59.94 2.98
N VAL A 45 -28.44 59.09 3.99
CA VAL A 45 -29.32 59.08 5.17
C VAL A 45 -28.54 59.01 6.48
N ASP A 46 -28.80 59.95 7.39
CA ASP A 46 -28.16 60.04 8.72
C ASP A 46 -29.18 59.68 9.82
N ALA A 47 -29.02 58.52 10.47
CA ALA A 47 -29.92 58.01 11.50
C ALA A 47 -29.33 58.13 12.92
N LEU A 48 -29.95 58.97 13.76
CA LEU A 48 -29.40 59.29 15.09
C LEU A 48 -30.01 58.50 16.25
N GLN A 49 -31.35 58.36 16.37
CA GLN A 49 -31.97 57.75 17.58
C GLN A 49 -33.22 56.88 17.36
N ALA A 50 -33.71 56.68 16.13
CA ALA A 50 -34.94 55.92 15.86
C ALA A 50 -34.79 54.93 14.69
N PRO A 51 -35.50 53.79 14.68
CA PRO A 51 -35.32 52.75 13.66
C PRO A 51 -35.54 53.24 12.23
N VAL A 52 -34.72 52.78 11.29
CA VAL A 52 -34.82 53.14 9.86
C VAL A 52 -34.87 51.89 8.98
N HIS A 53 -35.76 51.91 7.99
CA HIS A 53 -35.85 50.93 6.91
C HIS A 53 -35.52 51.62 5.59
N VAL A 54 -34.52 51.12 4.87
CA VAL A 54 -34.05 51.67 3.59
C VAL A 54 -34.17 50.61 2.50
N GLU A 55 -34.84 50.94 1.39
CA GLU A 55 -34.93 50.04 0.24
C GLU A 55 -33.72 50.19 -0.72
N SER A 56 -33.33 51.41 -1.13
CA SER A 56 -32.18 51.59 -2.05
C SER A 56 -31.51 52.99 -2.14
N ASP A 57 -30.35 53.19 -1.49
CA ASP A 57 -29.66 54.48 -1.35
C ASP A 57 -28.14 54.44 -1.69
N TRP A 58 -27.52 55.63 -1.82
CA TRP A 58 -26.07 55.77 -2.13
C TRP A 58 -25.14 55.68 -0.91
N SER A 59 -25.59 55.99 0.31
CA SER A 59 -24.78 55.88 1.53
C SER A 59 -25.64 56.08 2.78
N PHE A 60 -25.40 55.33 3.85
CA PHE A 60 -26.18 55.40 5.08
C PHE A 60 -25.30 55.42 6.35
N ASP A 61 -25.51 56.41 7.23
CA ASP A 61 -24.78 56.56 8.51
C ASP A 61 -25.73 56.36 9.71
N ALA A 62 -25.54 55.31 10.52
CA ALA A 62 -26.30 55.11 11.76
C ALA A 62 -25.46 55.25 13.03
N LEU A 63 -25.91 56.14 13.92
CA LEU A 63 -25.26 56.40 15.20
C LEU A 63 -25.84 55.57 16.36
N GLN A 64 -27.16 55.61 16.62
CA GLN A 64 -27.75 54.92 17.79
C GLN A 64 -29.10 54.21 17.55
N ALA A 65 -29.42 53.86 16.31
CA ALA A 65 -30.71 53.26 15.95
C ALA A 65 -30.54 51.86 15.32
N PRO A 66 -31.49 50.92 15.50
CA PRO A 66 -31.57 49.69 14.71
C PRO A 66 -31.88 49.99 13.23
N VAL A 67 -31.27 49.23 12.32
CA VAL A 67 -31.32 49.49 10.87
C VAL A 67 -31.61 48.20 10.10
N HIS A 68 -32.49 48.30 9.10
CA HIS A 68 -32.70 47.28 8.07
C HIS A 68 -32.52 47.93 6.69
N VAL A 69 -31.55 47.43 5.92
CA VAL A 69 -31.21 47.93 4.57
C VAL A 69 -31.38 46.78 3.59
N GLU A 70 -32.12 47.01 2.50
CA GLU A 70 -32.30 46.01 1.43
C GLU A 70 -31.24 46.11 0.33
N SER A 71 -30.79 47.32 -0.10
CA SER A 71 -29.77 47.46 -1.16
C SER A 71 -29.12 48.85 -1.29
N ASP A 72 -27.99 49.08 -0.63
CA ASP A 72 -27.24 50.35 -0.59
C ASP A 72 -25.79 50.22 -1.11
N TRP A 73 -25.17 51.33 -1.50
CA TRP A 73 -23.74 51.32 -1.83
C TRP A 73 -22.89 51.16 -0.56
N SER A 74 -23.16 51.88 0.53
CA SER A 74 -22.34 51.80 1.75
C SER A 74 -23.12 52.07 3.03
N VAL A 75 -22.88 51.27 4.08
CA VAL A 75 -23.53 51.39 5.40
C VAL A 75 -22.49 51.53 6.53
N ASP A 76 -22.49 52.66 7.25
CA ASP A 76 -21.62 52.95 8.39
C ASP A 76 -22.41 52.92 9.73
N ALA A 77 -22.12 51.96 10.62
CA ALA A 77 -22.86 51.79 11.89
C ALA A 77 -21.97 51.91 13.15
N LEU A 78 -22.28 52.89 14.01
CA LEU A 78 -21.46 53.27 15.18
C LEU A 78 -21.90 52.64 16.53
N GLN A 79 -23.10 52.90 17.06
CA GLN A 79 -23.50 52.56 18.45
C GLN A 79 -25.01 52.29 18.66
N ALA A 80 -25.61 51.26 18.07
CA ALA A 80 -27.04 50.95 18.28
C ALA A 80 -27.34 50.18 19.60
N PRO A 81 -28.37 50.56 20.40
CA PRO A 81 -28.75 49.86 21.63
C PRO A 81 -29.54 48.58 21.35
N VAL A 82 -29.15 47.47 22.01
CA VAL A 82 -29.87 46.18 21.96
C VAL A 82 -31.21 46.28 22.70
N ARG A 83 -32.33 46.07 22.00
CA ARG A 83 -33.64 45.80 22.62
C ARG A 83 -34.18 44.47 22.11
N SER A 84 -34.43 43.54 23.03
CA SER A 84 -34.93 42.20 22.75
C SER A 84 -36.38 42.21 22.27
N GLU A 85 -36.59 41.98 20.98
CA GLU A 85 -37.58 41.02 20.48
C GLU A 85 -36.79 40.08 19.56
N SER A 86 -37.10 38.79 19.63
CA SER A 86 -36.18 37.64 19.55
C SER A 86 -35.29 37.48 18.32
N ASP A 87 -35.34 38.33 17.30
CA ASP A 87 -34.73 38.06 15.99
C ASP A 87 -34.11 39.30 15.30
N TRP A 88 -33.89 40.42 16.00
CA TRP A 88 -33.28 41.62 15.40
C TRP A 88 -31.81 41.79 15.81
N THR A 89 -30.89 41.56 14.88
CA THR A 89 -29.53 42.12 14.96
C THR A 89 -29.59 43.64 14.74
N PRO A 90 -28.74 44.44 15.41
CA PRO A 90 -28.77 45.90 15.28
C PRO A 90 -28.59 46.45 13.86
N VAL A 91 -27.90 45.70 13.01
CA VAL A 91 -27.78 45.93 11.56
C VAL A 91 -28.13 44.62 10.84
N ARG A 92 -29.05 44.69 9.88
CA ARG A 92 -29.30 43.62 8.88
C ARG A 92 -29.19 44.23 7.48
N SER A 93 -28.30 43.67 6.66
CA SER A 93 -28.10 44.03 5.26
C SER A 93 -28.27 42.79 4.37
N GLU A 94 -28.84 42.97 3.18
CA GLU A 94 -29.18 41.89 2.24
C GLU A 94 -28.48 41.95 0.85
N SER A 95 -27.81 43.05 0.44
CA SER A 95 -27.15 43.17 -0.89
C SER A 95 -26.33 44.47 -1.07
N ASP A 96 -25.43 44.80 -0.15
CA ASP A 96 -24.67 46.06 -0.17
C ASP A 96 -23.27 45.94 -0.78
N TRP A 97 -22.73 47.07 -1.23
CA TRP A 97 -21.34 47.12 -1.73
C TRP A 97 -20.30 47.18 -0.61
N SER A 98 -20.62 47.75 0.56
CA SER A 98 -19.74 47.76 1.74
C SER A 98 -20.49 48.04 3.06
N VAL A 99 -20.18 47.31 4.12
CA VAL A 99 -20.75 47.52 5.47
C VAL A 99 -19.64 47.71 6.52
N ASP A 100 -19.56 48.88 7.14
CA ASP A 100 -18.57 49.21 8.19
C ASP A 100 -19.25 49.28 9.57
N ALA A 101 -18.98 48.31 10.45
CA ALA A 101 -19.59 48.22 11.77
C ALA A 101 -18.58 48.32 12.92
N LEU A 102 -18.68 49.41 13.69
CA LEU A 102 -17.71 49.69 14.74
C LEU A 102 -18.03 49.00 16.07
N GLN A 103 -19.26 49.11 16.59
CA GLN A 103 -19.61 48.59 17.93
C GLN A 103 -20.98 47.90 18.02
N ALA A 104 -21.69 47.73 16.90
CA ALA A 104 -23.02 47.13 16.86
C ALA A 104 -22.96 45.73 16.20
N PRO A 105 -23.66 44.70 16.73
CA PRO A 105 -23.73 43.41 16.07
C PRO A 105 -24.36 43.49 14.67
N VAL A 106 -23.83 42.70 13.74
CA VAL A 106 -24.22 42.71 12.31
C VAL A 106 -24.71 41.33 11.88
N HIS A 107 -25.74 41.33 11.04
CA HIS A 107 -26.13 40.19 10.21
C HIS A 107 -26.06 40.64 8.75
N SER A 108 -25.09 40.14 7.98
CA SER A 108 -24.95 40.42 6.55
C SER A 108 -25.37 39.20 5.73
N GLU A 109 -26.04 39.46 4.62
CA GLU A 109 -26.47 38.44 3.66
C GLU A 109 -26.07 38.92 2.26
N SER A 110 -25.02 38.35 1.64
CA SER A 110 -24.65 38.59 0.23
C SER A 110 -24.02 39.95 -0.09
N ASP A 111 -23.25 40.50 0.82
CA ASP A 111 -22.57 41.79 0.67
C ASP A 111 -21.22 41.66 -0.06
N TRP A 112 -20.77 42.74 -0.72
CA TRP A 112 -19.49 42.74 -1.41
C TRP A 112 -18.29 42.85 -0.46
N SER A 113 -18.41 43.64 0.61
CA SER A 113 -17.39 43.72 1.67
C SER A 113 -17.96 44.09 3.04
N VAL A 114 -17.49 43.47 4.12
CA VAL A 114 -17.92 43.80 5.50
C VAL A 114 -16.72 43.99 6.42
N ASP A 115 -16.60 45.16 7.05
CA ASP A 115 -15.55 45.51 8.01
C ASP A 115 -16.14 45.63 9.44
N ALA A 116 -15.81 44.69 10.32
CA ALA A 116 -16.34 44.65 11.69
C ALA A 116 -15.27 44.80 12.77
N LEU A 117 -15.43 45.79 13.67
CA LEU A 117 -14.42 46.06 14.71
C LEU A 117 -14.69 45.42 16.07
N GLN A 118 -15.81 45.70 16.75
CA GLN A 118 -15.95 45.41 18.20
C GLN A 118 -17.19 44.62 18.64
N ALA A 119 -18.09 44.24 17.74
CA ALA A 119 -19.31 43.50 18.09
C ALA A 119 -19.53 42.22 17.26
N PRO A 120 -20.28 41.23 17.79
CA PRO A 120 -20.43 39.94 17.12
C PRO A 120 -21.07 40.05 15.75
N VAL A 121 -20.63 39.23 14.80
CA VAL A 121 -21.13 39.25 13.42
C VAL A 121 -21.55 37.86 12.98
N ARG A 122 -22.65 37.80 12.22
CA ARG A 122 -23.04 36.64 11.43
C ARG A 122 -23.06 37.05 9.95
N SER A 123 -22.35 36.31 9.12
CA SER A 123 -22.22 36.51 7.68
C SER A 123 -22.60 35.22 6.97
N GLU A 124 -23.35 35.32 5.86
CA GLU A 124 -23.89 34.15 5.16
C GLU A 124 -23.31 33.89 3.77
N SER A 125 -23.04 34.91 2.93
CA SER A 125 -22.59 34.69 1.54
C SER A 125 -21.85 35.89 0.92
N ASP A 126 -20.93 36.46 1.69
CA ASP A 126 -20.27 37.72 1.37
C ASP A 126 -18.98 37.51 0.55
N TRP A 127 -18.58 38.53 -0.22
CA TRP A 127 -17.39 38.45 -1.09
C TRP A 127 -16.07 38.64 -0.32
N SER A 128 -16.06 39.52 0.68
CA SER A 128 -14.91 39.71 1.57
C SER A 128 -15.37 40.17 2.94
N PHE A 129 -14.78 39.62 3.99
CA PHE A 129 -15.17 39.90 5.36
C PHE A 129 -13.93 40.10 6.25
N ASP A 130 -13.78 41.28 6.86
CA ASP A 130 -12.68 41.61 7.75
C ASP A 130 -13.20 41.84 9.18
N ALA A 131 -12.75 41.02 10.15
CA ALA A 131 -13.11 41.19 11.56
C ALA A 131 -11.92 41.37 12.49
N GLN A 132 -12.00 42.36 13.38
CA GLN A 132 -10.90 42.65 14.32
C GLN A 132 -11.10 42.05 15.72
N HIS A 133 -12.08 42.48 16.52
CA HIS A 133 -12.09 42.22 17.98
C HIS A 133 -13.30 41.45 18.51
N ALA A 134 -14.27 41.05 17.68
CA ALA A 134 -15.48 40.38 18.14
C ALA A 134 -15.83 39.07 17.41
N PRO A 135 -16.56 38.14 18.05
CA PRO A 135 -16.78 36.80 17.51
C PRO A 135 -17.51 36.82 16.17
N VAL A 136 -17.08 35.96 15.24
CA VAL A 136 -17.63 35.85 13.89
C VAL A 136 -18.24 34.47 13.69
N HIS A 137 -19.38 34.42 13.02
CA HIS A 137 -19.95 33.21 12.45
C HIS A 137 -20.12 33.43 10.94
N SER A 138 -19.29 32.80 10.11
CA SER A 138 -19.39 32.84 8.65
C SER A 138 -19.89 31.50 8.10
N GLU A 139 -20.78 31.54 7.12
CA GLU A 139 -21.40 30.32 6.56
C GLU A 139 -20.88 29.95 5.18
N SER A 140 -20.82 30.87 4.21
CA SER A 140 -20.42 30.55 2.82
C SER A 140 -19.80 31.75 2.09
N ASP A 141 -18.81 32.35 2.72
CA ASP A 141 -18.16 33.57 2.24
C ASP A 141 -16.97 33.25 1.31
N TRP A 142 -16.63 34.19 0.44
CA TRP A 142 -15.52 34.01 -0.50
C TRP A 142 -14.15 34.28 0.14
N SER A 143 -14.06 35.23 1.06
CA SER A 143 -12.83 35.50 1.82
C SER A 143 -13.13 36.08 3.20
N VAL A 144 -12.46 35.57 4.22
CA VAL A 144 -12.67 35.97 5.62
C VAL A 144 -11.33 36.19 6.33
N ASP A 145 -11.06 37.43 6.75
CA ASP A 145 -9.86 37.83 7.48
C ASP A 145 -10.20 38.15 8.94
N ALA A 146 -9.89 37.22 9.86
CA ALA A 146 -10.17 37.36 11.29
C ALA A 146 -8.91 37.61 12.12
N GLN A 147 -8.83 38.77 12.77
CA GLN A 147 -7.61 39.17 13.48
C GLN A 147 -7.55 38.70 14.94
N GLN A 148 -8.43 39.16 15.83
CA GLN A 148 -8.28 38.99 17.30
C GLN A 148 -9.45 38.31 18.00
N ALA A 149 -10.43 37.79 17.26
CA ALA A 149 -11.65 37.23 17.85
C ALA A 149 -11.95 35.79 17.43
N PRO A 150 -12.65 35.00 18.27
CA PRO A 150 -12.97 33.63 17.93
C PRO A 150 -13.92 33.55 16.74
N VAL A 151 -13.68 32.60 15.84
CA VAL A 151 -14.50 32.44 14.63
C VAL A 151 -14.99 31.01 14.46
N LEU A 152 -16.24 30.88 14.03
CA LEU A 152 -16.81 29.67 13.48
C LEU A 152 -17.04 29.92 12.00
N SER A 153 -16.44 29.10 11.15
CA SER A 153 -16.54 29.17 9.69
C SER A 153 -17.02 27.82 9.17
N GLU A 154 -18.05 27.81 8.33
CA GLU A 154 -18.68 26.57 7.85
C GLU A 154 -18.21 26.14 6.46
N SER A 155 -18.33 26.98 5.42
CA SER A 155 -18.07 26.60 4.02
C SER A 155 -17.53 27.74 3.17
N ASP A 156 -16.48 28.37 3.66
CA ASP A 156 -15.85 29.54 3.06
C ASP A 156 -14.75 29.13 2.04
N TRP A 157 -14.53 29.98 1.04
CA TRP A 157 -13.50 29.72 0.02
C TRP A 157 -12.09 30.03 0.52
N SER A 158 -11.90 31.06 1.33
CA SER A 158 -10.62 31.37 1.96
C SER A 158 -10.83 31.99 3.33
N PHE A 159 -10.01 31.58 4.29
CA PHE A 159 -10.15 32.00 5.68
C PHE A 159 -8.80 32.18 6.37
N ASP A 160 -8.52 33.37 6.87
CA ASP A 160 -7.30 33.74 7.59
C ASP A 160 -7.60 34.01 9.07
N ALA A 161 -7.06 33.19 9.98
CA ALA A 161 -7.11 33.41 11.43
C ALA A 161 -5.74 33.84 11.99
N LEU A 162 -5.61 35.10 12.40
CA LEU A 162 -4.33 35.63 12.87
C LEU A 162 -4.06 35.35 14.36
N GLN A 163 -4.93 35.76 15.30
CA GLN A 163 -4.61 35.79 16.73
C GLN A 163 -5.64 35.20 17.68
N ALA A 164 -6.75 34.64 17.18
CA ALA A 164 -7.78 34.07 18.03
C ALA A 164 -8.25 32.69 17.56
N PRO A 165 -8.84 31.88 18.46
CA PRO A 165 -9.19 30.50 18.14
C PRO A 165 -10.27 30.41 17.07
N ALA A 166 -10.05 29.60 16.04
CA ALA A 166 -11.01 29.40 14.96
C ALA A 166 -11.41 27.92 14.84
N ARG A 167 -12.67 27.68 14.49
CA ARG A 167 -13.17 26.37 14.07
C ARG A 167 -13.65 26.49 12.62
N SER A 168 -13.15 25.59 11.77
CA SER A 168 -13.47 25.50 10.35
C SER A 168 -14.09 24.14 10.05
N GLU A 169 -15.19 24.10 9.31
CA GLU A 169 -15.88 22.85 8.96
C GLU A 169 -15.54 22.33 7.54
N SER A 170 -15.63 23.15 6.48
CA SER A 170 -15.49 22.68 5.09
C SER A 170 -14.98 23.76 4.13
N ASN A 171 -13.80 24.30 4.40
CA ASN A 171 -13.23 25.40 3.63
C ASN A 171 -12.28 24.95 2.52
N TRP A 172 -12.09 25.81 1.51
CA TRP A 172 -11.14 25.53 0.43
C TRP A 172 -9.68 25.85 0.82
N SER A 173 -9.47 26.89 1.63
CA SER A 173 -8.14 27.23 2.17
C SER A 173 -8.27 27.89 3.53
N PHE A 174 -7.37 27.54 4.45
CA PHE A 174 -7.39 28.04 5.82
C PHE A 174 -5.97 28.33 6.35
N ASP A 175 -5.67 29.60 6.61
CA ASP A 175 -4.37 30.05 7.12
C ASP A 175 -4.48 30.45 8.59
N ALA A 176 -3.75 29.76 9.46
CA ALA A 176 -3.74 30.01 10.91
C ALA A 176 -2.37 30.45 11.41
N GLN A 177 -2.30 31.63 12.04
CA GLN A 177 -1.02 32.16 12.52
C GLN A 177 -0.74 31.85 13.99
N GLN A 178 -1.43 32.49 14.95
CA GLN A 178 -0.97 32.58 16.35
C GLN A 178 -1.90 31.96 17.39
N ALA A 179 -3.07 31.43 17.01
CA ALA A 179 -4.04 30.87 17.95
C ALA A 179 -4.50 29.46 17.58
N PRO A 180 -5.01 28.67 18.57
CA PRO A 180 -5.37 27.29 18.33
C PRO A 180 -6.53 27.13 17.36
N VAL A 181 -6.45 26.17 16.46
CA VAL A 181 -7.48 25.92 15.43
C VAL A 181 -7.98 24.49 15.43
N HIS A 182 -9.26 24.33 15.12
CA HIS A 182 -9.90 23.03 14.93
C HIS A 182 -10.50 22.99 13.53
N VAL A 183 -10.01 22.09 12.70
CA VAL A 183 -10.42 21.94 11.31
C VAL A 183 -11.04 20.56 11.12
N GLU A 184 -12.21 20.51 10.51
CA GLU A 184 -12.93 19.24 10.28
C GLU A 184 -12.65 18.67 8.89
N SER A 185 -12.96 19.39 7.81
CA SER A 185 -12.85 18.84 6.44
C SER A 185 -12.51 19.86 5.36
N ASP A 186 -11.36 20.50 5.51
CA ASP A 186 -10.85 21.51 4.60
C ASP A 186 -9.93 20.92 3.51
N TRP A 187 -9.83 21.63 2.39
CA TRP A 187 -8.96 21.23 1.29
C TRP A 187 -7.48 21.50 1.57
N GLY A 188 -7.15 22.60 2.24
CA GLY A 188 -5.76 22.96 2.57
C GLY A 188 -5.67 23.84 3.81
N VAL A 189 -4.73 23.52 4.70
CA VAL A 189 -4.52 24.22 5.96
C VAL A 189 -3.05 24.59 6.17
N ASP A 190 -2.75 25.87 6.41
CA ASP A 190 -1.43 26.37 6.77
C ASP A 190 -1.41 26.83 8.24
N ALA A 191 -0.91 25.99 9.15
CA ALA A 191 -0.81 26.29 10.58
C ALA A 191 0.62 26.69 11.00
N LEU A 192 0.85 27.98 11.27
CA LEU A 192 2.19 28.51 11.49
C LEU A 192 2.69 28.39 12.95
N GLN A 193 2.01 28.98 13.94
CA GLN A 193 2.60 29.19 15.29
C GLN A 193 1.77 28.65 16.46
N ALA A 194 0.58 28.08 16.22
CA ALA A 194 -0.29 27.62 17.30
C ALA A 194 -0.84 26.19 17.10
N PRO A 195 -1.27 25.53 18.21
CA PRO A 195 -1.70 24.14 18.14
C PRO A 195 -2.92 23.97 17.25
N ALA A 196 -2.87 22.99 16.36
CA ALA A 196 -3.99 22.70 15.45
C ALA A 196 -4.48 21.26 15.62
N ARG A 197 -5.79 21.07 15.46
CA ARG A 197 -6.40 19.74 15.32
C ARG A 197 -7.09 19.66 13.96
N SER A 198 -6.82 18.59 13.23
CA SER A 198 -7.36 18.28 11.90
C SER A 198 -8.08 16.93 11.97
N GLU A 199 -9.32 16.85 11.50
CA GLU A 199 -10.05 15.58 11.40
C GLU A 199 -9.85 14.90 10.04
N SER A 200 -10.13 15.55 8.91
CA SER A 200 -10.04 14.94 7.59
C SER A 200 -9.81 15.92 6.44
N ASN A 201 -8.55 16.23 6.13
CA ASN A 201 -8.15 17.22 5.14
C ASN A 201 -7.34 16.66 3.97
N TRP A 202 -7.23 17.44 2.89
CA TRP A 202 -6.41 17.08 1.73
C TRP A 202 -4.92 17.41 1.92
N SER A 203 -4.60 18.59 2.44
CA SER A 203 -3.23 18.96 2.79
C SER A 203 -3.17 19.77 4.08
N PHE A 204 -2.16 19.50 4.89
CA PHE A 204 -1.94 20.16 6.18
C PHE A 204 -0.47 20.52 6.40
N ASP A 205 -0.14 21.81 6.41
CA ASP A 205 1.20 22.32 6.61
C ASP A 205 1.33 22.86 8.05
N ALA A 206 2.24 22.28 8.83
CA ALA A 206 2.46 22.64 10.23
C ALA A 206 3.89 23.15 10.46
N LEU A 207 4.05 24.42 10.87
CA LEU A 207 5.38 25.01 11.07
C LEU A 207 5.92 24.83 12.50
N GLN A 208 5.37 25.51 13.53
CA GLN A 208 6.05 25.67 14.85
C GLN A 208 5.33 25.11 16.07
N ALA A 209 4.05 24.74 15.99
CA ALA A 209 3.27 24.30 17.15
C ALA A 209 2.68 22.88 17.01
N PRO A 210 2.39 22.19 18.14
CA PRO A 210 1.98 20.79 18.09
C PRO A 210 0.67 20.57 17.36
N VAL A 211 0.60 19.54 16.53
CA VAL A 211 -0.59 19.22 15.73
C VAL A 211 -1.10 17.81 16.00
N HIS A 212 -2.42 17.67 16.01
CA HIS A 212 -3.12 16.39 16.08
C HIS A 212 -3.93 16.19 14.81
N ILE A 213 -3.55 15.20 14.01
CA ILE A 213 -4.19 14.86 12.75
C ILE A 213 -4.85 13.49 12.89
N GLU A 214 -6.12 13.39 12.55
CA GLU A 214 -6.85 12.12 12.52
C GLU A 214 -6.67 11.42 11.16
N SER A 215 -7.12 12.02 10.05
CA SER A 215 -7.11 11.34 8.75
C SER A 215 -6.93 12.29 7.56
N ASP A 216 -5.70 12.69 7.28
CA ASP A 216 -5.37 13.60 6.18
C ASP A 216 -4.66 12.91 5.02
N TRP A 217 -4.82 13.45 3.81
CA TRP A 217 -4.14 12.92 2.63
C TRP A 217 -2.65 13.27 2.62
N SER A 218 -2.27 14.49 3.01
CA SER A 218 -0.86 14.87 3.10
C SER A 218 -0.61 15.81 4.27
N VAL A 219 0.50 15.60 4.98
CA VAL A 219 0.90 16.45 6.12
C VAL A 219 2.39 16.79 6.05
N ASP A 220 2.71 18.08 6.09
CA ASP A 220 4.08 18.60 6.13
C ASP A 220 4.36 19.23 7.51
N ALA A 221 5.00 18.48 8.41
CA ALA A 221 5.35 18.92 9.75
C ALA A 221 6.83 19.34 9.85
N LEU A 222 7.07 20.66 9.95
CA LEU A 222 8.42 21.23 9.89
C LEU A 222 9.15 21.25 11.23
N GLN A 223 8.66 21.97 12.24
CA GLN A 223 9.42 22.24 13.49
C GLN A 223 8.72 21.79 14.78
N ALA A 224 7.52 21.21 14.71
CA ALA A 224 6.71 20.93 15.89
C ALA A 224 6.30 19.45 16.03
N PRO A 225 6.07 18.95 17.26
CA PRO A 225 5.64 17.57 17.46
C PRO A 225 4.27 17.33 16.83
N ALA A 226 4.15 16.29 16.01
CA ALA A 226 2.90 15.91 15.37
C ALA A 226 2.44 14.52 15.82
N ARG A 227 1.13 14.38 16.00
CA ARG A 227 0.48 13.09 16.16
C ARG A 227 -0.46 12.87 14.98
N SER A 228 -0.27 11.74 14.28
CA SER A 228 -1.12 11.29 13.18
C SER A 228 -1.81 9.98 13.55
N GLU A 229 -3.08 9.81 13.19
CA GLU A 229 -3.77 8.52 13.31
C GLU A 229 -3.73 7.73 11.98
N SER A 230 -4.15 8.29 10.85
CA SER A 230 -4.26 7.56 9.58
C SER A 230 -4.10 8.45 8.34
N ASN A 231 -2.86 8.68 7.90
CA ASN A 231 -2.59 9.55 6.75
C ASN A 231 -2.03 8.82 5.53
N TRP A 232 -2.16 9.43 4.35
CA TRP A 232 -1.56 8.86 3.14
C TRP A 232 -0.07 9.19 2.98
N SER A 233 0.32 10.43 3.24
CA SER A 233 1.75 10.82 3.34
C SER A 233 1.99 11.74 4.52
N PHE A 234 3.14 11.57 5.17
CA PHE A 234 3.56 12.36 6.31
C PHE A 234 5.04 12.75 6.20
N ASP A 235 5.33 14.04 6.02
CA ASP A 235 6.69 14.58 5.95
C ASP A 235 7.08 15.24 7.27
N ALA A 236 8.12 14.72 7.92
CA ALA A 236 8.59 15.15 9.23
C ALA A 236 10.03 15.69 9.15
N GLN A 237 10.22 17.00 9.32
CA GLN A 237 11.56 17.58 9.23
C GLN A 237 12.33 17.57 10.55
N GLN A 238 11.94 18.38 11.55
CA GLN A 238 12.78 18.70 12.72
C GLN A 238 12.21 18.26 14.08
N ALA A 239 10.94 17.87 14.17
CA ALA A 239 10.31 17.52 15.45
C ALA A 239 9.66 16.12 15.50
N PRO A 240 9.53 15.51 16.69
CA PRO A 240 9.17 14.10 16.81
C PRO A 240 7.75 13.81 16.35
N VAL A 241 7.56 12.69 15.67
CA VAL A 241 6.25 12.27 15.15
C VAL A 241 5.82 10.94 15.75
N ARG A 242 4.56 10.88 16.16
CA ARG A 242 3.87 9.64 16.52
C ARG A 242 2.76 9.40 15.52
N SER A 243 2.85 8.30 14.79
CA SER A 243 1.84 7.90 13.81
C SER A 243 1.27 6.53 14.15
N GLU A 244 -0.04 6.34 13.90
CA GLU A 244 -0.69 5.05 14.15
C GLU A 244 -0.76 4.20 12.86
N SER A 245 -1.22 4.75 11.73
CA SER A 245 -1.47 3.98 10.50
C SER A 245 -1.21 4.72 9.18
N ASP A 246 -0.10 5.47 9.13
CA ASP A 246 0.24 6.25 7.95
C ASP A 246 0.80 5.38 6.82
N ARG A 247 0.41 5.63 5.57
CA ARG A 247 0.88 4.82 4.44
C ARG A 247 2.37 5.05 4.18
N ASN A 248 2.82 6.29 4.04
CA ASN A 248 4.22 6.65 3.82
C ASN A 248 4.67 7.75 4.80
N ILE A 249 5.92 7.66 5.29
CA ILE A 249 6.51 8.64 6.20
C ILE A 249 7.93 9.02 5.73
N ASP A 250 8.17 10.30 5.45
CA ASP A 250 9.50 10.82 5.14
C ASP A 250 10.04 11.62 6.33
N ALA A 251 11.07 11.09 6.98
CA ALA A 251 11.61 11.60 8.23
C ALA A 251 13.06 12.07 8.07
N HIS A 252 13.29 13.38 8.14
CA HIS A 252 14.63 13.93 7.97
C HIS A 252 15.47 13.85 9.24
N GLN A 253 15.18 14.63 10.28
CA GLN A 253 16.06 14.78 11.46
C GLN A 253 15.45 14.25 12.77
N ALA A 254 14.14 14.08 12.83
CA ALA A 254 13.44 13.89 14.10
C ALA A 254 12.99 12.46 14.35
N PRO A 255 13.01 11.96 15.61
CA PRO A 255 12.60 10.59 15.89
C PRO A 255 11.15 10.31 15.51
N VAL A 256 10.92 9.18 14.85
CA VAL A 256 9.57 8.72 14.46
C VAL A 256 9.25 7.41 15.17
N CYS A 257 8.05 7.34 15.75
CA CYS A 257 7.54 6.16 16.44
C CYS A 257 6.23 5.70 15.81
N PRO A 258 6.28 5.12 14.59
CA PRO A 258 5.10 4.67 13.90
C PRO A 258 4.59 3.31 14.43
N GLU A 259 3.28 3.14 14.53
CA GLU A 259 2.67 1.85 14.86
C GLU A 259 2.52 0.96 13.62
N SER A 260 1.95 1.48 12.53
CA SER A 260 1.78 0.80 11.23
C SER A 260 2.05 1.71 10.01
N TYR A 261 2.76 1.22 8.98
CA TYR A 261 3.07 1.91 7.70
C TYR A 261 3.51 0.96 6.57
N TRP A 262 3.48 1.48 5.33
CA TRP A 262 3.98 0.78 4.14
C TRP A 262 5.44 1.11 3.81
N GLY A 263 5.81 2.39 3.85
CA GLY A 263 7.19 2.84 3.60
C GLY A 263 7.61 3.94 4.57
N LEU A 264 8.86 3.87 5.04
CA LEU A 264 9.46 4.90 5.86
C LEU A 264 10.88 5.21 5.37
N ASP A 265 11.12 6.45 4.94
CA ASP A 265 12.46 6.97 4.64
C ASP A 265 12.95 7.78 5.84
N ALA A 266 14.01 7.32 6.50
CA ALA A 266 14.65 8.00 7.62
C ALA A 266 16.08 8.40 7.26
N LEU A 267 16.29 9.69 7.02
CA LEU A 267 17.61 10.21 6.67
C LEU A 267 18.55 10.21 7.90
N GLN A 268 18.16 10.92 8.97
CA GLN A 268 18.92 11.11 10.21
C GLN A 268 18.09 10.84 11.48
N ALA A 269 16.79 10.56 11.32
CA ALA A 269 15.79 10.32 12.34
C ALA A 269 15.86 8.90 12.97
N PRO A 270 16.07 8.74 14.29
CA PRO A 270 15.98 7.43 14.93
C PRO A 270 14.58 6.82 14.77
N VAL A 271 14.51 5.54 14.36
CA VAL A 271 13.24 4.85 14.08
C VAL A 271 12.94 3.82 15.17
N ARG A 272 11.72 3.85 15.72
CA ARG A 272 11.20 2.81 16.63
C ARG A 272 9.89 2.25 16.10
N SER A 273 9.97 1.10 15.44
CA SER A 273 8.88 0.43 14.73
C SER A 273 8.37 -0.82 15.49
N LYS A 274 7.05 -1.06 15.46
CA LYS A 274 6.42 -2.24 16.06
C LYS A 274 6.13 -3.38 15.07
N SER A 275 5.64 -3.12 13.85
CA SER A 275 5.32 -4.19 12.87
C SER A 275 4.96 -3.65 11.48
N ASN A 276 5.87 -3.68 10.49
CA ASN A 276 5.75 -2.87 9.26
C ASN A 276 6.34 -3.48 7.98
N TRP A 277 6.17 -2.78 6.84
CA TRP A 277 6.64 -3.23 5.53
C TRP A 277 8.10 -2.86 5.25
N ASN A 278 8.44 -1.60 4.98
CA ASN A 278 9.81 -1.25 4.57
C ASN A 278 10.38 -0.03 5.31
N ILE A 279 11.62 -0.13 5.79
CA ILE A 279 12.40 0.98 6.33
C ILE A 279 13.63 1.21 5.46
N GLU A 280 13.80 2.43 4.98
CA GLU A 280 15.04 2.92 4.38
C GLU A 280 15.70 3.90 5.36
N ALA A 281 16.80 3.49 6.02
CA ALA A 281 17.50 4.28 7.02
C ALA A 281 18.92 4.61 6.57
N HIS A 282 19.22 5.90 6.38
CA HIS A 282 20.54 6.31 5.91
C HIS A 282 21.56 6.41 7.04
N GLN A 283 21.34 7.30 8.02
CA GLN A 283 22.31 7.67 9.06
C GLN A 283 21.80 7.45 10.50
N ALA A 284 20.60 6.88 10.65
CA ALA A 284 19.91 6.81 11.93
C ALA A 284 19.76 5.38 12.47
N PRO A 285 19.80 5.18 13.80
CA PRO A 285 19.61 3.86 14.37
C PRO A 285 18.15 3.40 14.22
N VAL A 286 17.97 2.13 13.87
CA VAL A 286 16.66 1.49 13.68
C VAL A 286 16.43 0.48 14.80
N TYR A 287 15.30 0.59 15.50
CA TYR A 287 14.79 -0.45 16.39
C TYR A 287 13.45 -0.96 15.83
N ALA A 288 13.46 -2.18 15.29
CA ALA A 288 12.32 -2.82 14.65
C ALA A 288 11.92 -4.09 15.42
N LYS A 289 10.62 -4.27 15.67
CA LYS A 289 10.14 -5.54 16.26
C LYS A 289 9.80 -6.58 15.20
N SER A 290 8.99 -6.26 14.20
CA SER A 290 8.60 -7.24 13.17
C SER A 290 8.32 -6.63 11.81
N ASP A 291 9.37 -6.33 11.05
CA ASP A 291 9.29 -5.61 9.77
C ASP A 291 9.71 -6.49 8.58
N TRP A 292 9.17 -6.22 7.38
CA TRP A 292 9.47 -7.03 6.18
C TRP A 292 10.88 -6.74 5.64
N SER A 293 11.26 -5.48 5.47
CA SER A 293 12.61 -5.12 5.03
C SER A 293 13.15 -3.90 5.76
N VAL A 294 14.47 -3.92 6.01
CA VAL A 294 15.22 -2.78 6.56
C VAL A 294 16.50 -2.61 5.75
N ASP A 295 16.61 -1.54 4.97
CA ASP A 295 17.86 -1.09 4.34
C ASP A 295 18.49 -0.04 5.27
N ALA A 296 19.64 -0.36 5.87
CA ALA A 296 20.38 0.52 6.75
C ALA A 296 21.81 0.74 6.27
N ARG A 297 22.16 1.99 5.95
CA ARG A 297 23.50 2.28 5.40
C ARG A 297 24.58 2.47 6.45
N GLN A 298 24.39 3.36 7.44
CA GLN A 298 25.50 3.85 8.28
C GLN A 298 25.29 3.72 9.80
N ALA A 299 24.10 3.38 10.29
CA ALA A 299 23.79 3.42 11.72
C ALA A 299 23.17 2.12 12.26
N PRO A 300 23.35 1.79 13.55
CA PRO A 300 23.04 0.47 14.11
C PRO A 300 21.60 0.04 13.91
N VAL A 301 21.39 -1.24 13.61
CA VAL A 301 20.07 -1.85 13.46
C VAL A 301 19.86 -2.88 14.56
N GLN A 302 18.78 -2.72 15.33
CA GLN A 302 18.29 -3.69 16.29
C GLN A 302 16.95 -4.23 15.84
N VAL A 303 16.85 -5.54 15.67
CA VAL A 303 15.65 -6.19 15.17
C VAL A 303 15.23 -7.36 16.05
N GLU A 304 13.93 -7.53 16.29
CA GLU A 304 13.43 -8.77 16.91
C GLU A 304 13.16 -9.85 15.85
N SER A 305 12.35 -9.61 14.80
CA SER A 305 12.06 -10.61 13.75
C SER A 305 11.76 -10.01 12.37
N ASN A 306 12.64 -10.12 11.36
CA ASN A 306 12.40 -9.53 10.02
C ASN A 306 12.51 -10.53 8.85
N TRP A 307 11.98 -10.19 7.67
CA TRP A 307 12.21 -11.00 6.47
C TRP A 307 13.60 -10.74 5.88
N SER A 308 13.94 -9.48 5.64
CA SER A 308 15.24 -9.10 5.06
C SER A 308 15.84 -7.89 5.78
N VAL A 309 17.16 -7.86 5.89
CA VAL A 309 17.91 -6.70 6.36
C VAL A 309 19.11 -6.51 5.43
N ASP A 310 19.28 -5.31 4.89
CA ASP A 310 20.43 -4.92 4.08
C ASP A 310 21.25 -3.90 4.87
N ALA A 311 22.46 -4.27 5.28
CA ALA A 311 23.31 -3.43 6.11
C ALA A 311 24.68 -3.19 5.44
N LEU A 312 24.92 -1.96 4.98
CA LEU A 312 26.19 -1.62 4.32
C LEU A 312 27.35 -1.51 5.32
N GLN A 313 27.23 -0.59 6.29
CA GLN A 313 28.26 -0.25 7.29
C GLN A 313 27.74 -0.23 8.73
N ALA A 314 26.48 -0.59 8.93
CA ALA A 314 25.77 -0.55 10.21
C ALA A 314 25.90 -1.87 11.00
N PRO A 315 26.31 -1.88 12.28
CA PRO A 315 26.28 -3.09 13.08
C PRO A 315 24.81 -3.55 13.28
N VAL A 316 24.57 -4.84 13.07
CA VAL A 316 23.23 -5.45 13.15
C VAL A 316 23.15 -6.38 14.35
N HIS A 317 22.12 -6.19 15.18
CA HIS A 317 21.76 -7.11 16.25
C HIS A 317 20.32 -7.57 16.06
N ALA A 318 20.11 -8.80 15.61
CA ALA A 318 18.78 -9.29 15.25
C ALA A 318 18.47 -10.65 15.88
N LYS A 319 17.29 -10.86 16.47
CA LYS A 319 16.98 -12.16 17.10
C LYS A 319 16.60 -13.24 16.06
N SER A 320 15.84 -12.88 15.02
CA SER A 320 15.55 -13.78 13.90
C SER A 320 15.32 -13.08 12.55
N TYR A 321 15.76 -13.70 11.45
CA TYR A 321 15.45 -13.23 10.09
C TYR A 321 15.57 -14.31 9.00
N TRP A 322 14.98 -14.03 7.81
CA TRP A 322 15.05 -14.93 6.65
C TRP A 322 16.35 -14.72 5.84
N SER A 323 16.67 -13.48 5.48
CA SER A 323 17.92 -13.11 4.80
C SER A 323 18.55 -11.87 5.41
N LEU A 324 19.88 -11.80 5.42
CA LEU A 324 20.62 -10.60 5.82
C LEU A 324 21.87 -10.45 4.96
N ASP A 325 22.00 -9.28 4.34
CA ASP A 325 23.14 -8.89 3.52
C ASP A 325 23.96 -7.85 4.29
N ALA A 326 25.08 -8.27 4.86
CA ALA A 326 25.94 -7.39 5.68
C ALA A 326 27.32 -7.21 5.02
N ILE A 327 27.58 -6.03 4.45
CA ILE A 327 28.80 -5.84 3.65
C ILE A 327 30.03 -5.58 4.53
N GLN A 328 29.99 -4.60 5.45
CA GLN A 328 31.20 -4.13 6.18
C GLN A 328 31.08 -4.09 7.70
N ALA A 329 29.99 -4.57 8.31
CA ALA A 329 29.69 -4.32 9.71
C ALA A 329 29.36 -5.58 10.53
N PRO A 330 29.81 -5.65 11.81
CA PRO A 330 29.65 -6.85 12.62
C PRO A 330 28.18 -7.18 12.88
N VAL A 331 27.86 -8.48 12.78
CA VAL A 331 26.51 -9.01 12.95
C VAL A 331 26.47 -9.93 14.16
N ARG A 332 25.46 -9.73 15.01
CA ARG A 332 25.10 -10.65 16.09
C ARG A 332 23.65 -11.11 15.92
N SER A 333 23.43 -12.43 15.95
CA SER A 333 22.08 -12.98 15.81
C SER A 333 21.83 -14.22 16.67
N ASP A 334 20.57 -14.50 16.97
CA ASP A 334 20.16 -15.70 17.73
C ASP A 334 19.70 -16.85 16.77
N SER A 335 19.09 -16.58 15.60
CA SER A 335 18.62 -17.64 14.66
C SER A 335 18.33 -17.19 13.21
N ASN A 336 18.95 -17.80 12.18
CA ASN A 336 18.86 -17.30 10.77
C ASN A 336 18.73 -18.37 9.68
N TRP A 337 18.09 -18.01 8.55
CA TRP A 337 17.91 -18.87 7.36
C TRP A 337 18.99 -18.71 6.27
N SER A 338 19.38 -17.50 5.89
CA SER A 338 20.49 -17.28 4.94
C SER A 338 21.24 -15.99 5.24
N PHE A 339 22.55 -15.98 5.02
CA PHE A 339 23.40 -14.86 5.39
C PHE A 339 24.59 -14.68 4.44
N ASP A 340 24.73 -13.47 3.88
CA ASP A 340 25.84 -13.06 3.02
C ASP A 340 26.67 -11.98 3.74
N ALA A 341 27.89 -12.34 4.16
CA ALA A 341 28.87 -11.38 4.69
C ALA A 341 30.13 -11.31 3.86
N LEU A 342 30.31 -10.18 3.18
CA LEU A 342 31.48 -9.95 2.34
C LEU A 342 32.72 -9.54 3.14
N GLN A 343 32.57 -8.74 4.21
CA GLN A 343 33.70 -8.15 4.97
C GLN A 343 33.39 -7.91 6.46
N ALA A 344 32.54 -8.72 7.09
CA ALA A 344 32.08 -8.51 8.48
C ALA A 344 32.32 -9.75 9.38
N PRO A 345 32.74 -9.59 10.65
CA PRO A 345 32.80 -10.71 11.59
C PRO A 345 31.40 -11.06 12.11
N VAL A 346 31.16 -12.36 12.31
CA VAL A 346 29.82 -12.93 12.56
C VAL A 346 29.81 -13.77 13.83
N CYS A 347 28.86 -13.50 14.74
CA CYS A 347 28.62 -14.32 15.93
C CYS A 347 27.14 -14.70 16.03
N SER A 348 26.81 -16.00 16.14
CA SER A 348 25.42 -16.44 16.35
C SER A 348 25.27 -17.78 17.04
N GLU A 349 24.07 -18.05 17.53
CA GLU A 349 23.67 -19.32 18.16
C GLU A 349 23.23 -20.37 17.12
N SER A 350 22.58 -19.99 15.99
CA SER A 350 22.13 -20.96 14.95
C SER A 350 21.94 -20.39 13.52
N TYR A 351 22.37 -21.15 12.49
CA TYR A 351 22.23 -20.81 11.05
C TYR A 351 21.86 -21.99 10.13
N TRP A 352 21.17 -21.71 9.02
CA TRP A 352 20.99 -22.67 7.91
C TRP A 352 22.06 -22.57 6.82
N ASN A 353 22.46 -21.38 6.37
CA ASN A 353 23.58 -21.20 5.42
C ASN A 353 24.34 -19.89 5.66
N ILE A 354 25.67 -19.92 5.54
CA ILE A 354 26.57 -18.76 5.70
C ILE A 354 27.54 -18.71 4.52
N ASP A 355 27.54 -17.60 3.77
CA ASP A 355 28.59 -17.24 2.82
C ASP A 355 29.42 -16.09 3.42
N ALA A 356 30.60 -16.41 3.94
CA ALA A 356 31.48 -15.45 4.61
C ALA A 356 32.84 -15.32 3.91
N HIS A 357 33.23 -14.08 3.59
CA HIS A 357 34.53 -13.79 3.02
C HIS A 357 35.42 -13.03 4.04
N GLN A 358 36.63 -13.54 4.27
CA GLN A 358 37.78 -12.88 4.95
C GLN A 358 37.77 -12.67 6.48
N LEU A 359 36.63 -12.65 7.19
CA LEU A 359 36.58 -12.37 8.64
C LEU A 359 36.01 -13.52 9.50
N PRO A 360 36.41 -13.64 10.79
CA PRO A 360 36.09 -14.80 11.63
C PRO A 360 34.59 -15.06 11.81
N VAL A 361 34.21 -16.34 11.80
CA VAL A 361 32.85 -16.83 12.08
C VAL A 361 32.87 -17.67 13.35
N HIS A 362 32.03 -17.33 14.33
CA HIS A 362 31.82 -18.11 15.56
C HIS A 362 30.35 -18.52 15.67
N THR A 363 30.08 -19.82 15.80
CA THR A 363 28.70 -20.35 15.83
C THR A 363 28.55 -21.63 16.65
N GLU A 364 27.41 -21.78 17.34
CA GLU A 364 27.12 -22.95 18.19
C GLU A 364 26.53 -24.15 17.40
N SER A 365 25.69 -23.92 16.38
CA SER A 365 25.11 -24.98 15.51
C SER A 365 24.71 -24.52 14.08
N TYR A 366 24.91 -25.35 13.03
CA TYR A 366 24.49 -25.03 11.64
C TYR A 366 24.47 -26.21 10.64
N TRP A 367 23.92 -25.96 9.43
CA TRP A 367 23.81 -26.93 8.30
C TRP A 367 24.92 -26.84 7.24
N SER A 368 25.27 -25.65 6.73
CA SER A 368 26.43 -25.43 5.84
C SER A 368 27.10 -24.06 6.04
N VAL A 369 28.43 -24.01 5.91
CA VAL A 369 29.26 -22.79 5.92
C VAL A 369 30.22 -22.84 4.73
N ASP A 370 30.17 -21.83 3.86
CA ASP A 370 31.22 -21.52 2.87
C ASP A 370 32.02 -20.32 3.39
N ALA A 371 33.25 -20.61 3.84
CA ALA A 371 34.15 -19.60 4.36
C ALA A 371 35.41 -19.51 3.50
N GLN A 372 35.57 -18.39 2.79
CA GLN A 372 36.78 -18.11 2.02
C GLN A 372 37.72 -17.22 2.85
N GLN A 373 38.89 -17.75 3.23
CA GLN A 373 39.98 -17.03 3.93
C GLN A 373 39.66 -16.53 5.35
N ALA A 374 38.60 -17.03 5.99
CA ALA A 374 38.13 -16.63 7.32
C ALA A 374 38.26 -17.77 8.36
N PRO A 375 38.87 -17.59 9.55
CA PRO A 375 38.92 -18.65 10.57
C PRO A 375 37.51 -18.95 11.14
N VAL A 376 37.18 -20.24 11.24
CA VAL A 376 35.84 -20.72 11.63
C VAL A 376 35.93 -21.54 12.94
N GLN A 377 35.21 -21.12 13.98
CA GLN A 377 35.08 -21.83 15.26
C GLN A 377 33.65 -22.36 15.42
N VAL A 378 33.53 -23.65 15.71
CA VAL A 378 32.25 -24.39 15.63
C VAL A 378 32.14 -25.40 16.75
N GLU A 379 31.03 -25.38 17.46
CA GLU A 379 30.73 -26.34 18.53
C GLU A 379 30.03 -27.62 18.02
N SER A 380 29.22 -27.53 16.96
CA SER A 380 28.58 -28.69 16.29
C SER A 380 28.29 -28.42 14.79
N SER A 381 28.54 -29.37 13.87
CA SER A 381 28.43 -29.15 12.41
C SER A 381 27.91 -30.34 11.59
N TRP A 382 27.20 -30.06 10.49
CA TRP A 382 26.79 -31.05 9.48
C TRP A 382 27.66 -31.03 8.21
N SER A 383 28.13 -29.86 7.74
CA SER A 383 29.08 -29.74 6.62
C SER A 383 29.84 -28.39 6.66
N VAL A 384 31.15 -28.42 6.38
CA VAL A 384 32.02 -27.22 6.37
C VAL A 384 32.86 -27.23 5.09
N ASP A 385 32.72 -26.22 4.24
CA ASP A 385 33.64 -25.96 3.12
C ASP A 385 34.46 -24.69 3.44
N ALA A 386 35.74 -24.88 3.71
CA ALA A 386 36.63 -23.82 4.16
C ALA A 386 37.84 -23.75 3.23
N GLN A 387 37.80 -22.84 2.26
CA GLN A 387 38.92 -22.61 1.37
C GLN A 387 39.93 -21.67 2.06
N GLN A 388 41.11 -22.21 2.40
CA GLN A 388 42.26 -21.47 2.99
C GLN A 388 42.08 -20.98 4.43
N ALA A 389 41.19 -21.60 5.22
CA ALA A 389 40.91 -21.22 6.61
C ALA A 389 41.23 -22.32 7.64
N LEU A 390 41.53 -21.89 8.88
CA LEU A 390 41.73 -22.81 10.02
C LEU A 390 40.36 -23.12 10.64
N VAL A 391 39.97 -24.39 10.66
CA VAL A 391 38.70 -24.86 11.25
C VAL A 391 39.00 -25.58 12.57
N HIS A 392 38.36 -25.16 13.66
CA HIS A 392 38.43 -25.85 14.94
C HIS A 392 37.05 -26.42 15.28
N VAL A 393 36.93 -27.75 15.31
CA VAL A 393 35.70 -28.50 15.60
C VAL A 393 35.89 -29.26 16.91
N GLU A 394 34.98 -29.11 17.86
CA GLU A 394 34.95 -29.97 19.05
C GLU A 394 34.29 -31.32 18.69
N PRO A 395 34.94 -32.47 18.94
CA PRO A 395 34.49 -33.73 18.36
C PRO A 395 33.45 -34.42 19.24
N ASP A 396 32.26 -34.61 18.68
CA ASP A 396 31.42 -35.78 18.96
C ASP A 396 30.94 -36.37 17.61
N TRP A 397 31.56 -37.51 17.24
CA TRP A 397 31.20 -38.49 16.20
C TRP A 397 31.84 -38.29 14.80
N SER A 398 32.11 -39.43 14.14
CA SER A 398 33.25 -39.72 13.25
C SER A 398 33.24 -39.11 11.83
N PHE A 399 34.44 -38.75 11.35
CA PHE A 399 34.77 -38.13 10.05
C PHE A 399 35.34 -39.15 9.05
N ASP A 400 34.96 -39.09 7.77
CA ASP A 400 35.71 -39.67 6.64
C ASP A 400 36.04 -38.56 5.62
N ALA A 401 37.33 -38.27 5.47
CA ALA A 401 37.86 -37.30 4.51
C ALA A 401 38.27 -38.03 3.21
N PHE A 402 37.87 -37.52 2.04
CA PHE A 402 38.36 -38.01 0.75
C PHE A 402 39.28 -37.01 0.05
N HIS A 403 40.56 -37.37 -0.06
CA HIS A 403 41.38 -37.11 -1.25
C HIS A 403 42.45 -38.21 -1.42
N GLY A 404 42.30 -39.05 -2.46
CA GLY A 404 43.34 -39.98 -2.94
C GLY A 404 42.83 -41.40 -3.29
N PRO A 405 43.34 -42.06 -4.35
CA PRO A 405 42.64 -43.18 -5.00
C PRO A 405 42.94 -44.53 -4.36
N VAL A 406 41.91 -45.33 -4.08
CA VAL A 406 42.06 -46.76 -3.77
C VAL A 406 41.02 -47.59 -4.52
N ARG A 407 41.52 -48.55 -5.29
CA ARG A 407 40.79 -49.68 -5.88
C ARG A 407 40.76 -50.86 -4.89
N ALA A 408 39.77 -51.74 -5.05
CA ALA A 408 39.64 -53.14 -4.58
C ALA A 408 39.03 -53.37 -3.17
N VAL A 409 38.23 -54.42 -2.86
CA VAL A 409 37.32 -55.41 -3.52
C VAL A 409 36.50 -56.06 -2.35
N PHE A 410 35.35 -56.69 -2.66
CA PHE A 410 34.59 -57.75 -1.93
C PHE A 410 33.38 -57.26 -1.11
N ASP A 411 32.11 -57.56 -1.43
CA ASP A 411 31.36 -58.84 -1.62
C ASP A 411 30.92 -59.50 -0.31
N TRP A 412 29.59 -59.49 -0.08
CA TRP A 412 28.89 -60.62 0.53
C TRP A 412 27.46 -60.71 -0.03
N SER A 413 27.18 -61.90 -0.54
CA SER A 413 25.90 -62.38 -1.04
C SER A 413 25.09 -63.12 0.04
N THR A 414 23.80 -63.34 -0.26
CA THR A 414 22.87 -64.40 0.20
C THR A 414 22.29 -64.29 1.62
N ASP A 415 21.01 -64.54 1.94
CA ASP A 415 19.81 -65.00 1.22
C ASP A 415 18.68 -65.11 2.31
N ILE A 416 17.40 -64.76 2.12
CA ILE A 416 16.23 -65.60 1.73
C ILE A 416 14.99 -64.97 2.45
N LEU A 417 13.89 -64.64 1.77
CA LEU A 417 12.68 -65.49 1.63
C LEU A 417 11.79 -65.06 0.44
N GLN A 418 11.21 -66.08 -0.20
CA GLN A 418 10.51 -66.08 -1.48
C GLN A 418 8.97 -65.91 -1.38
N THR A 419 8.41 -65.02 -2.22
CA THR A 419 7.21 -65.13 -3.15
C THR A 419 5.77 -65.43 -2.64
N PRO A 420 4.69 -65.21 -3.43
CA PRO A 420 4.42 -64.23 -4.53
C PRO A 420 3.02 -63.53 -4.45
N GLY A 421 2.86 -62.37 -5.12
CA GLY A 421 1.55 -61.75 -5.39
C GLY A 421 1.64 -60.75 -6.55
N HIS A 422 0.79 -60.92 -7.57
CA HIS A 422 0.88 -60.24 -8.87
C HIS A 422 0.40 -58.78 -8.86
N THR A 423 1.26 -57.85 -9.30
CA THR A 423 0.85 -56.66 -10.07
C THR A 423 1.91 -56.37 -11.15
N LYS A 424 1.44 -56.09 -12.37
CA LYS A 424 2.27 -55.89 -13.56
C LYS A 424 3.20 -54.68 -13.40
N SER A 425 4.48 -54.91 -13.64
CA SER A 425 5.56 -53.92 -13.74
C SER A 425 5.27 -52.87 -14.81
N LEU A 426 5.28 -51.60 -14.39
CA LEU A 426 5.44 -50.41 -15.24
C LEU A 426 6.85 -49.80 -15.12
N PHE A 427 7.72 -50.38 -14.29
CA PHE A 427 9.04 -49.85 -14.00
C PHE A 427 10.03 -51.00 -13.93
N ASP A 428 11.06 -50.95 -14.79
CA ASP A 428 12.21 -51.83 -14.75
C ASP A 428 13.29 -51.08 -13.96
N PRO A 429 13.57 -51.44 -12.69
CA PRO A 429 14.44 -50.65 -11.83
C PRO A 429 15.90 -50.88 -12.23
N CYS A 430 16.46 -49.92 -12.97
CA CYS A 430 17.90 -49.73 -12.98
C CYS A 430 18.33 -49.47 -11.53
N SER A 431 19.15 -50.36 -10.96
CA SER A 431 19.48 -50.35 -9.53
C SER A 431 20.26 -49.11 -9.08
N ASP A 432 20.86 -48.39 -10.03
CA ASP A 432 21.57 -47.13 -9.79
C ASP A 432 21.13 -46.09 -10.84
N ILE A 433 20.47 -45.01 -10.39
CA ILE A 433 19.99 -43.93 -11.27
C ILE A 433 21.15 -43.27 -12.02
N PHE A 434 22.34 -43.19 -11.42
CA PHE A 434 23.52 -42.61 -12.04
C PHE A 434 24.14 -43.50 -13.12
N SER A 435 23.81 -44.79 -13.15
CA SER A 435 24.21 -45.69 -14.24
C SER A 435 23.30 -45.56 -15.47
N CYS A 436 22.09 -45.01 -15.29
CA CYS A 436 21.06 -44.92 -16.32
C CYS A 436 20.92 -43.52 -16.94
N TYR A 437 21.43 -42.48 -16.28
CA TYR A 437 21.36 -41.09 -16.72
C TYR A 437 22.71 -40.40 -16.57
N GLU A 438 23.15 -39.73 -17.62
CA GLU A 438 24.29 -38.81 -17.59
C GLU A 438 23.78 -37.43 -17.19
N VAL A 439 24.38 -36.82 -16.17
CA VAL A 439 24.06 -35.47 -15.69
C VAL A 439 24.98 -34.45 -16.39
N GLY A 440 24.38 -33.41 -16.95
CA GLY A 440 25.05 -32.32 -17.67
C GLY A 440 25.12 -31.04 -16.85
N ASN A 441 25.00 -29.90 -17.53
CA ASN A 441 25.10 -28.58 -16.91
C ASN A 441 23.88 -28.27 -16.04
N MET A 442 24.04 -27.38 -15.06
CA MET A 442 22.91 -26.86 -14.29
C MET A 442 22.01 -26.00 -15.18
N LEU A 443 20.70 -26.25 -15.10
CA LEU A 443 19.65 -25.45 -15.75
C LEU A 443 19.13 -24.34 -14.84
N GLY A 444 19.07 -24.60 -13.53
CA GLY A 444 18.63 -23.63 -12.53
C GLY A 444 18.67 -24.19 -11.10
N GLN A 445 18.61 -23.31 -10.12
CA GLN A 445 18.61 -23.64 -8.70
C GLN A 445 17.71 -22.65 -7.93
N GLY A 446 17.00 -23.14 -6.92
CA GLY A 446 16.17 -22.31 -6.03
C GLY A 446 15.70 -23.08 -4.80
N GLY A 447 14.70 -22.55 -4.09
CA GLY A 447 14.16 -23.17 -2.87
C GLY A 447 13.60 -24.59 -3.06
N PHE A 448 13.29 -24.98 -4.30
CA PHE A 448 12.79 -26.32 -4.66
C PHE A 448 13.89 -27.28 -5.11
N GLY A 449 15.16 -26.91 -4.96
CA GLY A 449 16.31 -27.74 -5.31
C GLY A 449 17.07 -27.27 -6.56
N ALA A 450 17.95 -28.13 -7.06
CA ALA A 450 18.80 -27.86 -8.22
C ALA A 450 18.42 -28.76 -9.40
N VAL A 451 18.28 -28.17 -10.58
CA VAL A 451 17.88 -28.86 -11.82
C VAL A 451 19.04 -28.84 -12.81
N TYR A 452 19.34 -29.99 -13.38
CA TYR A 452 20.42 -30.18 -14.34
C TYR A 452 19.88 -30.73 -15.65
N GLU A 453 20.61 -30.45 -16.73
CA GLU A 453 20.49 -31.21 -17.97
C GLU A 453 20.80 -32.67 -17.69
N GLY A 454 20.15 -33.57 -18.41
CA GLY A 454 20.53 -34.96 -18.39
C GLY A 454 20.25 -35.67 -19.70
N ARG A 455 20.86 -36.84 -19.85
CA ARG A 455 20.66 -37.72 -21.00
C ARG A 455 20.47 -39.14 -20.53
N ARG A 456 19.35 -39.75 -20.90
CA ARG A 456 19.08 -41.15 -20.60
C ARG A 456 19.94 -42.04 -21.48
N MET A 457 20.75 -42.90 -20.87
CA MET A 457 21.79 -43.66 -21.57
C MET A 457 21.22 -44.71 -22.55
N LYS A 458 20.02 -45.22 -22.29
CA LYS A 458 19.43 -46.31 -23.09
C LYS A 458 19.00 -45.90 -24.49
N ASP A 459 18.56 -44.66 -24.67
CA ASP A 459 17.94 -44.16 -25.91
C ASP A 459 18.39 -42.75 -26.30
N GLY A 460 19.27 -42.13 -25.51
CA GLY A 460 19.74 -40.77 -25.73
C GLY A 460 18.70 -39.70 -25.47
N LEU A 461 17.56 -40.04 -24.83
CA LEU A 461 16.51 -39.06 -24.53
C LEU A 461 17.07 -37.97 -23.61
N GLU A 462 16.91 -36.71 -24.01
CA GLU A 462 17.24 -35.56 -23.18
C GLU A 462 16.18 -35.39 -22.09
N VAL A 463 16.66 -35.20 -20.85
CA VAL A 463 15.85 -35.15 -19.63
C VAL A 463 16.32 -34.00 -18.74
N ALA A 464 15.50 -33.63 -17.76
CA ALA A 464 15.90 -32.76 -16.67
C ALA A 464 16.05 -33.59 -15.40
N VAL A 465 17.12 -33.38 -14.64
CA VAL A 465 17.42 -34.09 -13.40
C VAL A 465 17.30 -33.11 -12.24
N LYS A 466 16.24 -33.22 -11.45
CA LYS A 466 15.98 -32.38 -10.28
C LYS A 466 16.46 -33.08 -9.02
N PHE A 467 17.36 -32.43 -8.28
CA PHE A 467 17.85 -32.85 -6.97
C PHE A 467 17.19 -32.00 -5.89
N VAL A 468 16.49 -32.65 -4.97
CA VAL A 468 15.88 -32.02 -3.79
C VAL A 468 16.59 -32.55 -2.56
N LYS A 469 17.28 -31.67 -1.83
CA LYS A 469 17.91 -32.04 -0.55
C LYS A 469 16.81 -32.33 0.47
N LYS A 470 16.96 -33.42 1.21
CA LYS A 470 16.03 -33.76 2.29
C LYS A 470 16.22 -32.79 3.44
N THR A 471 15.11 -32.34 4.00
CA THR A 471 15.04 -31.53 5.21
C THR A 471 14.13 -32.21 6.20
N GLU A 472 14.19 -31.81 7.48
CA GLU A 472 13.30 -32.35 8.52
C GLU A 472 11.82 -32.07 8.21
N ASP A 473 11.53 -30.97 7.53
CA ASP A 473 10.18 -30.55 7.12
C ASP A 473 9.71 -31.21 5.81
N MET A 474 10.54 -32.03 5.17
CA MET A 474 10.17 -32.70 3.92
C MET A 474 8.97 -33.62 4.18
N GLN A 475 7.84 -33.30 3.54
CA GLN A 475 6.62 -34.06 3.71
C GLN A 475 6.67 -35.36 2.91
N TYR A 476 6.27 -36.45 3.57
CA TYR A 476 6.09 -37.76 2.93
C TYR A 476 4.63 -38.16 3.00
N ILE A 477 4.12 -38.79 1.94
CA ILE A 477 2.80 -39.39 1.92
C ILE A 477 2.91 -40.89 1.65
N ASN A 478 2.02 -41.67 2.28
CA ASN A 478 1.99 -43.12 2.08
C ASN A 478 1.24 -43.45 0.81
N PHE A 479 1.96 -43.99 -0.18
CA PHE A 479 1.40 -44.37 -1.47
C PHE A 479 2.20 -45.53 -2.09
N PRO A 480 1.66 -46.76 -2.09
CA PRO A 480 1.77 -47.79 -1.02
C PRO A 480 3.00 -47.79 -0.07
N GLU A 481 4.09 -47.10 -0.40
CA GLU A 481 5.26 -46.88 0.47
C GLU A 481 5.42 -45.37 0.74
N PRO A 482 6.22 -44.91 1.71
CA PRO A 482 6.47 -43.49 1.93
C PRO A 482 7.13 -42.85 0.71
N LEU A 483 6.48 -41.86 0.12
CA LEU A 483 6.99 -41.07 -1.00
C LEU A 483 7.14 -39.61 -0.59
N PRO A 484 8.23 -38.92 -0.99
CA PRO A 484 8.27 -37.47 -0.95
C PRO A 484 7.02 -36.87 -1.61
N LEU A 485 6.42 -35.86 -0.98
CA LEU A 485 5.14 -35.31 -1.43
C LEU A 485 5.19 -34.89 -2.91
N GLU A 486 6.20 -34.14 -3.34
CA GLU A 486 6.33 -33.71 -4.74
C GLU A 486 6.36 -34.89 -5.72
N VAL A 487 7.11 -35.96 -5.41
CA VAL A 487 7.14 -37.18 -6.22
C VAL A 487 5.76 -37.80 -6.32
N ALA A 488 5.05 -37.90 -5.20
CA ALA A 488 3.74 -38.51 -5.17
C ALA A 488 2.71 -37.68 -5.96
N LEU A 489 2.76 -36.35 -5.86
CA LEU A 489 1.93 -35.45 -6.66
C LEU A 489 2.26 -35.56 -8.16
N LEU A 490 3.54 -35.67 -8.53
CA LEU A 490 3.97 -35.88 -9.90
C LEU A 490 3.53 -37.23 -10.46
N ILE A 491 3.52 -38.29 -9.64
CA ILE A 491 2.96 -39.59 -10.03
C ILE A 491 1.47 -39.44 -10.30
N LEU A 492 0.70 -38.93 -9.31
CA LEU A 492 -0.75 -38.73 -9.41
C LEU A 492 -1.14 -37.88 -10.62
N VAL A 493 -0.46 -36.75 -10.81
CA VAL A 493 -0.76 -35.84 -11.93
C VAL A 493 -0.37 -36.43 -13.28
N ASN A 494 0.49 -37.44 -13.33
CA ASN A 494 0.85 -38.19 -14.55
C ASN A 494 0.05 -39.50 -14.70
N GLU A 495 -0.84 -39.85 -13.77
CA GLU A 495 -1.69 -41.05 -13.88
C GLU A 495 -2.69 -40.95 -15.05
N GLY A 496 -2.92 -42.08 -15.72
CA GLY A 496 -3.86 -42.16 -16.84
C GLY A 496 -3.28 -41.64 -18.17
N PRO A 497 -4.12 -41.16 -19.10
CA PRO A 497 -3.65 -40.67 -20.39
C PRO A 497 -2.69 -39.48 -20.24
N ARG A 498 -1.68 -39.39 -21.10
CA ARG A 498 -0.72 -38.28 -21.06
C ARG A 498 -1.45 -36.93 -21.26
N VAL A 499 -1.16 -35.96 -20.39
CA VAL A 499 -1.58 -34.56 -20.54
C VAL A 499 -0.37 -33.76 -21.03
N PRO A 500 -0.32 -33.33 -22.30
CA PRO A 500 0.87 -32.69 -22.86
C PRO A 500 1.32 -31.43 -22.12
N GLN A 501 0.37 -30.73 -21.48
CA GLN A 501 0.59 -29.46 -20.76
C GLN A 501 1.15 -29.63 -19.34
N ILE A 502 1.46 -30.85 -18.89
CA ILE A 502 2.06 -31.12 -17.59
C ILE A 502 3.37 -31.86 -17.81
N ILE A 503 4.43 -31.46 -17.09
CA ILE A 503 5.73 -32.11 -17.19
C ILE A 503 5.66 -33.56 -16.73
N GLN A 504 6.27 -34.46 -17.50
CA GLN A 504 6.22 -35.88 -17.21
C GLN A 504 7.34 -36.28 -16.25
N LEU A 505 6.97 -36.95 -15.15
CA LEU A 505 7.92 -37.73 -14.34
C LEU A 505 8.24 -39.03 -15.07
N LEU A 506 9.51 -39.23 -15.41
CA LEU A 506 10.00 -40.39 -16.15
C LEU A 506 10.56 -41.47 -15.21
N ASP A 507 11.23 -41.04 -14.15
CA ASP A 507 11.87 -41.89 -13.15
C ASP A 507 12.17 -41.07 -11.90
N TRP A 508 12.43 -41.72 -10.77
CA TRP A 508 12.84 -41.03 -9.54
C TRP A 508 13.53 -42.00 -8.58
N LYS A 509 14.32 -41.45 -7.66
CA LYS A 509 14.95 -42.21 -6.59
C LYS A 509 15.05 -41.38 -5.32
N ASP A 510 14.90 -42.08 -4.20
CA ASP A 510 15.16 -41.56 -2.87
C ASP A 510 16.48 -42.17 -2.36
N VAL A 511 17.58 -41.40 -2.40
CA VAL A 511 18.95 -41.91 -2.15
C VAL A 511 19.76 -40.93 -1.31
N GLY A 512 20.28 -41.42 -0.17
CA GLY A 512 21.09 -40.63 0.75
C GLY A 512 20.34 -39.40 1.24
N GLU A 513 20.97 -38.22 1.11
CA GLU A 513 20.42 -36.92 1.52
C GLU A 513 19.53 -36.27 0.44
N TYR A 514 19.25 -36.96 -0.67
CA TYR A 514 18.55 -36.37 -1.82
C TYR A 514 17.38 -37.22 -2.30
N CYS A 515 16.32 -36.53 -2.71
CA CYS A 515 15.33 -37.06 -3.65
C CYS A 515 15.69 -36.58 -5.06
N ILE A 516 15.84 -37.52 -5.99
CA ILE A 516 16.23 -37.28 -7.37
C ILE A 516 15.06 -37.59 -8.28
N MET A 517 14.66 -36.64 -9.13
CA MET A 517 13.58 -36.80 -10.10
C MET A 517 14.10 -36.64 -11.52
N ILE A 518 13.71 -37.56 -12.41
CA ILE A 518 13.98 -37.47 -13.85
C ILE A 518 12.70 -37.01 -14.55
N LEU A 519 12.77 -35.84 -15.16
CA LEU A 519 11.65 -35.16 -15.78
C LEU A 519 11.84 -35.10 -17.30
N GLU A 520 10.74 -35.04 -18.04
CA GLU A 520 10.75 -34.64 -19.45
C GLU A 520 11.47 -33.29 -19.61
N ARG A 521 12.27 -33.14 -20.68
CA ARG A 521 12.89 -31.85 -21.04
C ARG A 521 12.44 -31.44 -22.45
N PRO A 522 11.49 -30.50 -22.59
CA PRO A 522 11.17 -29.92 -23.90
C PRO A 522 12.35 -29.11 -24.45
N ILE A 523 12.63 -29.22 -25.75
CA ILE A 523 13.75 -28.51 -26.41
C ILE A 523 13.32 -28.04 -27.80
N PRO A 524 13.60 -26.78 -28.19
CA PRO A 524 14.08 -25.71 -27.32
C PRO A 524 12.96 -25.26 -26.36
N CYS A 525 13.32 -24.91 -25.13
CA CYS A 525 12.40 -24.30 -24.18
C CYS A 525 13.05 -23.18 -23.38
N GLU A 526 12.21 -22.41 -22.72
CA GLU A 526 12.52 -21.44 -21.68
C GLU A 526 11.31 -21.34 -20.74
N ASP A 527 11.46 -20.71 -19.58
CA ASP A 527 10.30 -20.36 -18.76
C ASP A 527 9.53 -19.18 -19.37
N LEU A 528 8.24 -19.10 -19.03
CA LEU A 528 7.33 -18.10 -19.60
C LEU A 528 7.64 -16.69 -19.07
N PHE A 529 8.26 -16.55 -17.91
CA PHE A 529 8.69 -15.24 -17.40
C PHE A 529 9.73 -14.64 -18.35
N ASP A 530 10.80 -15.38 -18.61
CA ASP A 530 11.86 -15.00 -19.53
C ASP A 530 11.35 -14.74 -20.95
N PHE A 531 10.43 -15.58 -21.41
CA PHE A 531 9.79 -15.43 -22.72
C PHE A 531 9.04 -14.08 -22.81
N VAL A 532 8.23 -13.75 -21.81
CA VAL A 532 7.46 -12.49 -21.76
C VAL A 532 8.39 -11.28 -21.67
N GLN A 533 9.47 -11.37 -20.90
CA GLN A 533 10.45 -10.28 -20.80
C GLN A 533 11.12 -9.99 -22.13
N ARG A 534 11.48 -11.03 -22.91
CA ARG A 534 12.03 -10.84 -24.26
C ARG A 534 11.02 -10.30 -25.28
N HIS A 535 9.73 -10.34 -24.95
CA HIS A 535 8.65 -9.70 -25.72
C HIS A 535 8.29 -8.30 -25.21
N GLY A 536 9.12 -7.69 -24.36
CA GLY A 536 8.92 -6.32 -23.86
C GLY A 536 8.07 -6.25 -22.58
N GLY A 537 8.04 -7.33 -21.80
CA GLY A 537 7.40 -7.39 -20.48
C GLY A 537 5.91 -7.70 -20.48
N ARG A 538 5.27 -7.75 -21.66
CA ARG A 538 3.89 -8.21 -21.85
C ARG A 538 3.72 -8.85 -23.23
N ILE A 539 2.69 -9.65 -23.41
CA ILE A 539 2.33 -10.29 -24.68
C ILE A 539 0.94 -9.88 -25.13
N ASN A 540 0.71 -9.92 -26.45
CA ASN A 540 -0.60 -9.61 -27.00
C ASN A 540 -1.65 -10.67 -26.63
N GLU A 541 -2.92 -10.31 -26.75
CA GLU A 541 -4.01 -11.22 -26.37
C GLU A 541 -4.05 -12.53 -27.17
N GLU A 542 -3.60 -12.52 -28.42
CA GLU A 542 -3.57 -13.73 -29.25
C GLU A 542 -2.62 -14.77 -28.66
N LEU A 543 -1.41 -14.35 -28.32
CA LEU A 543 -0.40 -15.19 -27.69
C LEU A 543 -0.81 -15.55 -26.26
N ALA A 544 -1.34 -14.59 -25.49
CA ALA A 544 -1.85 -14.85 -24.14
C ALA A 544 -2.96 -15.90 -24.16
N ARG A 545 -3.83 -15.90 -25.17
CA ARG A 545 -4.90 -16.90 -25.33
C ARG A 545 -4.35 -18.30 -25.58
N VAL A 546 -3.28 -18.43 -26.36
CA VAL A 546 -2.59 -19.72 -26.58
C VAL A 546 -1.98 -20.25 -25.29
N VAL A 547 -1.29 -19.39 -24.55
CA VAL A 547 -0.65 -19.73 -23.27
C VAL A 547 -1.70 -20.09 -22.21
N MET A 548 -2.69 -19.22 -22.00
CA MET A 548 -3.72 -19.42 -20.98
C MET A 548 -4.60 -20.63 -21.25
N ARG A 549 -4.84 -21.00 -22.51
CA ARG A 549 -5.57 -22.24 -22.83
C ARG A 549 -4.84 -23.46 -22.28
N GLN A 550 -3.52 -23.50 -22.48
CA GLN A 550 -2.68 -24.62 -22.04
C GLN A 550 -2.46 -24.62 -20.53
N ALA A 551 -2.19 -23.46 -19.92
CA ALA A 551 -2.07 -23.32 -18.46
C ALA A 551 -3.37 -23.70 -17.73
N THR A 552 -4.52 -23.25 -18.23
CA THR A 552 -5.83 -23.63 -17.67
C THR A 552 -6.10 -25.12 -17.83
N GLN A 553 -5.74 -25.71 -18.98
CA GLN A 553 -5.88 -27.15 -19.18
C GLN A 553 -5.01 -27.96 -18.21
N ALA A 554 -3.76 -27.53 -17.97
CA ALA A 554 -2.89 -28.15 -16.99
C ALA A 554 -3.50 -28.08 -15.59
N ALA A 555 -3.88 -26.88 -15.13
CA ALA A 555 -4.48 -26.65 -13.82
C ALA A 555 -5.76 -27.48 -13.60
N TYR A 556 -6.66 -27.49 -14.58
CA TYR A 556 -7.89 -28.28 -14.54
C TYR A 556 -7.57 -29.77 -14.43
N MET A 557 -6.67 -30.29 -15.27
CA MET A 557 -6.31 -31.71 -15.22
C MET A 557 -5.60 -32.09 -13.92
N SER A 558 -4.79 -31.19 -13.32
CA SER A 558 -4.21 -31.42 -12.00
C SER A 558 -5.29 -31.60 -10.94
N CYS A 559 -6.28 -30.69 -10.88
CA CYS A 559 -7.39 -30.81 -9.93
C CYS A 559 -8.22 -32.08 -10.18
N GLN A 560 -8.49 -32.44 -11.44
CA GLN A 560 -9.19 -33.68 -11.79
C GLN A 560 -8.43 -34.95 -11.35
N ARG A 561 -7.10 -34.86 -11.21
CA ARG A 561 -6.23 -35.94 -10.71
C ARG A 561 -5.99 -35.86 -9.20
N GLY A 562 -6.75 -35.02 -8.49
CA GLY A 562 -6.63 -34.88 -7.04
C GLY A 562 -5.37 -34.13 -6.59
N VAL A 563 -4.76 -33.32 -7.47
CA VAL A 563 -3.55 -32.56 -7.19
C VAL A 563 -3.84 -31.07 -7.24
N LEU A 564 -3.46 -30.34 -6.19
CA LEU A 564 -3.48 -28.90 -6.14
C LEU A 564 -2.05 -28.36 -6.27
N HIS A 565 -1.78 -27.57 -7.32
CA HIS A 565 -0.44 -27.07 -7.59
C HIS A 565 0.02 -25.96 -6.63
N ARG A 566 -0.90 -25.07 -6.23
CA ARG A 566 -0.70 -23.87 -5.37
C ARG A 566 0.27 -22.78 -5.86
N ASP A 567 1.12 -23.04 -6.85
CA ASP A 567 2.08 -22.04 -7.36
C ASP A 567 2.08 -21.91 -8.90
N ILE A 568 0.90 -21.71 -9.51
CA ILE A 568 0.81 -21.49 -10.97
C ILE A 568 1.16 -20.02 -11.27
N LYS A 569 2.28 -19.82 -11.96
CA LYS A 569 2.86 -18.52 -12.31
C LYS A 569 3.71 -18.61 -13.58
N LYS A 570 4.28 -17.48 -14.05
CA LYS A 570 5.06 -17.43 -15.30
C LYS A 570 6.34 -18.29 -15.21
N GLU A 571 6.98 -18.29 -14.06
CA GLU A 571 8.22 -18.99 -13.76
C GLU A 571 8.02 -20.53 -13.76
N ASN A 572 6.82 -21.00 -13.42
CA ASN A 572 6.48 -22.43 -13.35
C ASN A 572 5.81 -22.95 -14.63
N LEU A 573 5.90 -22.20 -15.73
CA LEU A 573 5.41 -22.60 -17.05
C LEU A 573 6.56 -22.57 -18.04
N LEU A 574 6.94 -23.72 -18.59
CA LEU A 574 7.88 -23.78 -19.70
C LEU A 574 7.14 -23.55 -21.01
N ILE A 575 7.74 -22.80 -21.93
CA ILE A 575 7.24 -22.58 -23.29
C ILE A 575 8.27 -23.01 -24.33
N ASN A 576 7.82 -23.77 -25.33
CA ASN A 576 8.62 -24.04 -26.52
C ASN A 576 8.51 -22.87 -27.49
N LYS A 577 9.65 -22.26 -27.84
CA LYS A 577 9.71 -21.03 -28.63
C LYS A 577 9.26 -21.21 -30.08
N ASP A 578 9.37 -22.43 -30.60
CA ASP A 578 9.05 -22.74 -31.99
C ASP A 578 7.60 -23.19 -32.14
N THR A 579 7.07 -23.92 -31.16
CA THR A 579 5.73 -24.53 -31.22
C THR A 579 4.69 -23.83 -30.36
N LEU A 580 5.12 -22.97 -29.42
CA LEU A 580 4.30 -22.36 -28.36
C LEU A 580 3.60 -23.38 -27.45
N GLU A 581 4.11 -24.62 -27.40
CA GLU A 581 3.66 -25.61 -26.43
C GLU A 581 4.05 -25.18 -25.02
N VAL A 582 3.11 -25.23 -24.08
CA VAL A 582 3.30 -24.82 -22.69
C VAL A 582 3.19 -26.03 -21.76
N LYS A 583 4.11 -26.14 -20.80
CA LYS A 583 4.14 -27.20 -19.79
C LYS A 583 4.24 -26.64 -18.38
N LEU A 584 3.34 -27.08 -17.50
CA LEU A 584 3.39 -26.83 -16.05
C LEU A 584 4.48 -27.69 -15.40
N ILE A 585 5.34 -27.04 -14.62
CA ILE A 585 6.44 -27.64 -13.87
C ILE A 585 6.32 -27.29 -12.37
N ASP A 586 7.15 -27.96 -11.57
CA ASP A 586 7.40 -27.69 -10.14
C ASP A 586 6.20 -27.84 -9.21
N PHE A 587 6.02 -29.08 -8.71
CA PHE A 587 4.97 -29.41 -7.75
C PHE A 587 5.47 -29.32 -6.29
N GLY A 588 6.60 -28.66 -6.05
CA GLY A 588 7.20 -28.54 -4.71
C GLY A 588 6.31 -27.80 -3.70
N CYS A 589 5.53 -26.82 -4.15
CA CYS A 589 4.50 -26.15 -3.34
C CYS A 589 3.18 -26.94 -3.29
N GLY A 590 3.04 -28.03 -4.02
CA GLY A 590 1.74 -28.67 -4.22
C GLY A 590 1.17 -29.34 -2.96
N GLU A 591 -0.08 -29.76 -3.03
CA GLU A 591 -0.72 -30.60 -2.02
C GLU A 591 -1.79 -31.49 -2.65
N LEU A 592 -2.24 -32.54 -1.96
CA LEU A 592 -3.40 -33.31 -2.36
C LEU A 592 -4.65 -32.40 -2.33
N LEU A 593 -5.44 -32.44 -3.40
CA LEU A 593 -6.70 -31.71 -3.48
C LEU A 593 -7.69 -32.30 -2.45
N ARG A 594 -8.23 -31.45 -1.58
CA ARG A 594 -9.24 -31.82 -0.59
C ARG A 594 -10.39 -30.82 -0.57
N SER A 595 -11.55 -31.27 -0.11
CA SER A 595 -12.73 -30.42 0.04
C SER A 595 -12.68 -29.50 1.26
N ALA A 596 -11.88 -29.87 2.28
CA ALA A 596 -11.67 -29.04 3.45
C ALA A 596 -10.81 -27.81 3.11
N PRO A 597 -11.00 -26.67 3.79
CA PRO A 597 -10.17 -25.50 3.57
C PRO A 597 -8.71 -25.77 3.93
N TYR A 598 -7.80 -25.13 3.21
CA TYR A 598 -6.37 -25.09 3.53
C TYR A 598 -6.09 -23.89 4.43
N THR A 599 -5.30 -24.10 5.48
CA THR A 599 -4.90 -23.06 6.44
C THR A 599 -3.43 -22.66 6.29
N THR A 600 -2.76 -23.17 5.26
CA THR A 600 -1.37 -22.87 4.92
C THR A 600 -1.27 -22.58 3.43
N PHE A 601 -0.39 -21.64 3.09
CA PHE A 601 -0.08 -21.27 1.71
C PHE A 601 1.44 -21.27 1.53
N MET A 602 1.92 -22.05 0.56
CA MET A 602 3.35 -22.19 0.26
C MET A 602 3.69 -21.67 -1.15
N GLY A 603 2.72 -21.05 -1.84
CA GLY A 603 2.93 -20.49 -3.18
C GLY A 603 3.44 -19.05 -3.15
N THR A 604 3.55 -18.45 -4.33
CA THR A 604 4.02 -17.07 -4.51
C THR A 604 2.97 -16.06 -4.04
N ARG A 605 3.36 -15.15 -3.14
CA ARG A 605 2.46 -14.21 -2.46
C ARG A 605 1.62 -13.34 -3.41
N MET A 606 2.17 -12.89 -4.54
CA MET A 606 1.43 -12.08 -5.52
C MET A 606 0.26 -12.82 -6.19
N TYR A 607 0.27 -14.16 -6.16
CA TYR A 607 -0.80 -15.02 -6.65
C TYR A 607 -1.73 -15.50 -5.53
N CYS A 608 -1.46 -15.10 -4.28
CA CYS A 608 -2.23 -15.50 -3.12
C CYS A 608 -3.66 -14.96 -3.21
N PRO A 609 -4.68 -15.81 -3.03
CA PRO A 609 -6.06 -15.36 -3.09
C PRO A 609 -6.42 -14.54 -1.83
N PRO A 610 -7.30 -13.53 -1.94
CA PRO A 610 -7.55 -12.55 -0.88
C PRO A 610 -8.16 -13.17 0.38
N GLU A 611 -8.96 -14.23 0.26
CA GLU A 611 -9.56 -14.95 1.40
C GLU A 611 -8.51 -15.59 2.31
N PHE A 612 -7.35 -16.00 1.77
CA PHE A 612 -6.27 -16.49 2.63
C PHE A 612 -5.62 -15.34 3.40
N ILE A 613 -5.45 -14.18 2.77
CA ILE A 613 -4.88 -12.99 3.41
C ILE A 613 -5.80 -12.49 4.52
N SER A 614 -7.12 -12.46 4.28
CA SER A 614 -8.08 -11.93 5.25
C SER A 614 -8.52 -12.95 6.31
N GLU A 615 -8.61 -14.24 5.97
CA GLU A 615 -9.19 -15.26 6.86
C GLU A 615 -8.21 -16.38 7.24
N GLY A 616 -7.00 -16.38 6.70
CA GLY A 616 -6.02 -17.45 6.91
C GLY A 616 -6.42 -18.79 6.31
N LYS A 617 -7.43 -18.83 5.42
CA LYS A 617 -7.94 -20.06 4.81
C LYS A 617 -8.43 -19.86 3.37
N TYR A 618 -8.35 -20.91 2.54
CA TYR A 618 -8.87 -20.92 1.17
C TYR A 618 -9.28 -22.32 0.71
N HIS A 619 -9.99 -22.41 -0.41
CA HIS A 619 -10.32 -23.67 -1.09
C HIS A 619 -9.52 -23.82 -2.39
N GLY A 620 -9.13 -25.05 -2.73
CA GLY A 620 -8.16 -25.33 -3.78
C GLY A 620 -8.56 -24.83 -5.18
N GLU A 621 -9.72 -25.23 -5.69
CA GLU A 621 -10.15 -24.83 -7.05
C GLU A 621 -10.37 -23.31 -7.17
N PRO A 622 -11.11 -22.63 -6.27
CA PRO A 622 -11.26 -21.17 -6.36
C PRO A 622 -9.95 -20.39 -6.25
N ALA A 623 -8.99 -20.87 -5.45
CA ALA A 623 -7.65 -20.26 -5.37
C ALA A 623 -6.85 -20.45 -6.66
N THR A 624 -6.99 -21.60 -7.32
CA THR A 624 -6.38 -21.89 -8.62
C THR A 624 -6.94 -20.96 -9.70
N VAL A 625 -8.25 -20.71 -9.69
CA VAL A 625 -8.90 -19.74 -10.60
C VAL A 625 -8.34 -18.33 -10.39
N TYR A 626 -8.18 -17.90 -9.13
CA TYR A 626 -7.59 -16.60 -8.82
C TYR A 626 -6.16 -16.50 -9.36
N SER A 627 -5.32 -17.51 -9.13
CA SER A 627 -3.94 -17.56 -9.63
C SER A 627 -3.89 -17.47 -11.17
N LEU A 628 -4.80 -18.14 -11.88
CA LEU A 628 -4.93 -18.05 -13.34
C LEU A 628 -5.39 -16.64 -13.80
N GLY A 629 -6.22 -15.97 -13.01
CA GLY A 629 -6.62 -14.58 -13.24
C GLY A 629 -5.43 -13.62 -13.14
N VAL A 630 -4.62 -13.77 -12.07
CA VAL A 630 -3.40 -12.97 -11.87
C VAL A 630 -2.40 -13.25 -12.99
N LEU A 631 -2.25 -14.52 -13.39
CA LEU A 631 -1.40 -14.90 -14.51
C LEU A 631 -1.85 -14.19 -15.80
N LEU A 632 -3.12 -14.28 -16.17
CA LEU A 632 -3.65 -13.61 -17.38
C LEU A 632 -3.41 -12.10 -17.33
N PHE A 633 -3.76 -11.44 -16.21
CA PHE A 633 -3.52 -10.02 -16.02
C PHE A 633 -2.04 -9.69 -16.24
N SER A 634 -1.14 -10.43 -15.61
CA SER A 634 0.30 -10.21 -15.71
C SER A 634 0.87 -10.44 -17.12
N LEU A 635 0.24 -11.28 -17.93
CA LEU A 635 0.66 -11.53 -19.31
C LEU A 635 0.27 -10.37 -20.24
N VAL A 636 -0.93 -9.82 -20.07
CA VAL A 636 -1.46 -8.79 -20.98
C VAL A 636 -1.17 -7.36 -20.55
N CYS A 637 -1.06 -7.11 -19.24
CA CYS A 637 -0.74 -5.81 -18.66
C CYS A 637 0.77 -5.63 -18.40
N GLY A 638 1.49 -6.73 -18.13
CA GLY A 638 2.92 -6.72 -17.78
C GLY A 638 3.22 -6.41 -16.31
N THR A 639 2.19 -6.11 -15.52
CA THR A 639 2.26 -5.83 -14.08
C THR A 639 1.31 -6.75 -13.31
N PHE A 640 1.35 -6.71 -11.99
CA PHE A 640 0.31 -7.32 -11.15
C PHE A 640 -0.86 -6.34 -10.95
N PRO A 641 -2.09 -6.82 -10.71
CA PRO A 641 -3.22 -5.94 -10.42
C PRO A 641 -2.97 -5.19 -9.10
N ASP A 642 -3.09 -3.86 -9.14
CA ASP A 642 -2.99 -3.03 -7.94
C ASP A 642 -4.33 -2.95 -7.18
N SER A 643 -4.38 -2.14 -6.11
CA SER A 643 -5.61 -1.97 -5.33
C SER A 643 -6.77 -1.36 -6.14
N VAL A 644 -6.49 -0.45 -7.06
CA VAL A 644 -7.50 0.21 -7.90
C VAL A 644 -8.03 -0.77 -8.93
N ASP A 645 -7.15 -1.54 -9.57
CA ASP A 645 -7.51 -2.63 -10.47
C ASP A 645 -8.44 -3.61 -9.78
N LEU A 646 -8.05 -4.10 -8.59
CA LEU A 646 -8.83 -5.06 -7.82
C LEU A 646 -10.20 -4.50 -7.43
N ILE A 647 -10.31 -3.24 -7.00
CA ILE A 647 -11.60 -2.60 -6.70
C ILE A 647 -12.49 -2.62 -7.95
N MET A 648 -11.98 -2.17 -9.09
CA MET A 648 -12.76 -2.12 -10.34
C MET A 648 -13.15 -3.50 -10.86
N ILE A 649 -12.28 -4.51 -10.68
CA ILE A 649 -12.52 -5.91 -11.03
C ILE A 649 -13.70 -6.46 -10.20
N ASN A 650 -13.69 -6.21 -8.89
CA ASN A 650 -14.77 -6.63 -7.99
C ASN A 650 -16.09 -5.93 -8.31
N LEU A 651 -16.06 -4.68 -8.80
CA LEU A 651 -17.24 -3.98 -9.30
C LEU A 651 -17.67 -4.43 -10.71
N ASN A 652 -16.95 -5.37 -11.34
CA ASN A 652 -17.13 -5.78 -12.74
C ASN A 652 -17.06 -4.61 -13.74
N HIS A 653 -16.37 -3.53 -13.37
CA HIS A 653 -16.21 -2.31 -14.15
C HIS A 653 -14.78 -2.15 -14.69
N TRP A 654 -13.87 -3.08 -14.40
CA TRP A 654 -12.50 -3.00 -14.90
C TRP A 654 -12.42 -3.18 -16.41
N PHE A 655 -11.76 -2.23 -17.07
CA PHE A 655 -11.37 -2.29 -18.47
C PHE A 655 -10.09 -1.49 -18.66
N ILE A 656 -9.30 -1.86 -19.67
CA ILE A 656 -8.12 -1.11 -20.07
C ILE A 656 -8.12 -0.92 -21.58
N ALA A 657 -7.72 0.26 -22.03
CA ALA A 657 -7.61 0.56 -23.45
C ALA A 657 -6.59 -0.39 -24.11
N GLY A 658 -6.99 -1.02 -25.22
CA GLY A 658 -6.15 -1.97 -25.96
C GLY A 658 -6.42 -3.44 -25.66
N LEU A 659 -7.24 -3.76 -24.65
CA LEU A 659 -7.75 -5.12 -24.45
C LEU A 659 -9.20 -5.27 -24.90
N SER A 660 -9.56 -6.46 -25.37
CA SER A 660 -10.92 -6.85 -25.71
C SER A 660 -11.82 -6.89 -24.48
N LEU A 661 -13.10 -6.58 -24.67
CA LEU A 661 -14.10 -6.67 -23.61
C LEU A 661 -14.14 -8.08 -23.02
N GLU A 662 -14.00 -9.11 -23.86
CA GLU A 662 -13.97 -10.50 -23.42
C GLU A 662 -12.75 -10.82 -22.55
N CYS A 663 -11.59 -10.19 -22.79
CA CYS A 663 -10.41 -10.35 -21.94
C CYS A 663 -10.64 -9.75 -20.57
N CYS A 664 -11.11 -8.50 -20.53
CA CYS A 664 -11.44 -7.80 -19.29
C CYS A 664 -12.49 -8.57 -18.48
N GLN A 665 -13.55 -9.07 -19.13
CA GLN A 665 -14.58 -9.88 -18.49
C GLN A 665 -14.03 -11.18 -17.90
N LEU A 666 -13.08 -11.84 -18.58
CA LEU A 666 -12.46 -13.05 -18.05
C LEU A 666 -11.61 -12.74 -16.80
N ILE A 667 -10.83 -11.66 -16.85
CA ILE A 667 -10.03 -11.17 -15.70
C ILE A 667 -10.96 -10.88 -14.52
N CYS A 668 -12.02 -10.09 -14.74
CA CYS A 668 -13.05 -9.82 -13.72
C CYS A 668 -13.61 -11.12 -13.15
N SER A 669 -14.01 -12.07 -14.00
CA SER A 669 -14.62 -13.32 -13.56
C SER A 669 -13.68 -14.23 -12.76
N CYS A 670 -12.36 -14.13 -12.96
CA CYS A 670 -11.39 -14.93 -12.21
C CYS A 670 -10.94 -14.28 -10.90
N LEU A 671 -10.89 -12.94 -10.85
CA LEU A 671 -10.30 -12.16 -9.75
C LEU A 671 -11.32 -11.56 -8.77
N GLN A 672 -12.54 -12.10 -8.73
CA GLN A 672 -13.51 -11.75 -7.69
C GLN A 672 -12.96 -12.08 -6.29
N ARG A 673 -13.21 -11.19 -5.33
CA ARG A 673 -12.79 -11.29 -3.94
C ARG A 673 -13.44 -12.50 -3.28
N GLU A 674 -14.76 -12.61 -3.42
CA GLU A 674 -15.53 -13.73 -2.90
C GLU A 674 -15.27 -15.00 -3.74
N PRO A 675 -14.74 -16.09 -3.17
CA PRO A 675 -14.40 -17.30 -3.93
C PRO A 675 -15.58 -17.91 -4.68
N THR A 676 -16.80 -17.74 -4.15
CA THR A 676 -18.03 -18.28 -4.76
C THR A 676 -18.52 -17.49 -5.97
N GLU A 677 -18.02 -16.27 -6.17
CA GLU A 677 -18.33 -15.43 -7.34
C GLU A 677 -17.35 -15.63 -8.49
N ARG A 678 -16.24 -16.34 -8.25
CA ARG A 678 -15.26 -16.67 -9.29
C ARG A 678 -15.84 -17.68 -10.29
N LEU A 679 -15.42 -17.56 -11.54
CA LEU A 679 -15.75 -18.52 -12.58
C LEU A 679 -15.21 -19.92 -12.23
N ASP A 680 -16.07 -20.95 -12.27
CA ASP A 680 -15.63 -22.33 -12.03
C ASP A 680 -14.43 -22.69 -12.92
N LEU A 681 -13.44 -23.39 -12.37
CA LEU A 681 -12.21 -23.78 -13.09
C LEU A 681 -12.53 -24.53 -14.40
N GLY A 682 -13.47 -25.47 -14.35
CA GLY A 682 -13.93 -26.22 -15.52
C GLY A 682 -14.70 -25.39 -16.55
N LYS A 683 -15.11 -24.15 -16.21
CA LYS A 683 -15.84 -23.24 -17.10
C LYS A 683 -14.96 -22.20 -17.79
N ILE A 684 -13.74 -21.97 -17.31
CA ILE A 684 -12.81 -20.96 -17.87
C ILE A 684 -12.63 -21.12 -19.39
N LEU A 685 -12.35 -22.33 -19.87
CA LEU A 685 -12.10 -22.57 -21.30
C LEU A 685 -13.34 -22.39 -22.19
N TYR A 686 -14.55 -22.33 -21.63
CA TYR A 686 -15.78 -22.03 -22.37
C TYR A 686 -16.08 -20.53 -22.45
N HIS A 687 -15.31 -19.69 -21.77
CA HIS A 687 -15.46 -18.24 -21.80
C HIS A 687 -15.30 -17.71 -23.24
N LYS A 688 -16.03 -16.63 -23.57
CA LYS A 688 -16.04 -16.05 -24.93
C LYS A 688 -14.65 -15.64 -25.42
N TRP A 689 -13.79 -15.22 -24.50
CA TRP A 689 -12.41 -14.86 -24.81
C TRP A 689 -11.63 -15.99 -25.50
N PHE A 690 -11.90 -17.26 -25.18
CA PHE A 690 -11.26 -18.41 -25.82
C PHE A 690 -11.92 -18.83 -27.15
N LYS A 691 -13.08 -18.26 -27.51
CA LYS A 691 -13.83 -18.58 -28.74
C LYS A 691 -13.52 -17.61 -29.88
N GLY A 692 -12.81 -16.52 -29.63
CA GLY A 692 -12.42 -15.54 -30.65
C GLY A 692 -11.45 -16.13 -31.67
N THR A 693 -11.96 -16.43 -32.87
CA THR A 693 -11.19 -16.51 -34.12
C THR A 693 -12.03 -15.82 -35.19
N ASP A 694 -11.61 -14.63 -35.61
CA ASP A 694 -11.64 -14.37 -37.06
C ASP A 694 -10.32 -14.94 -37.59
N MET A 695 -10.44 -16.05 -38.31
CA MET A 695 -9.35 -16.60 -39.12
C MET A 695 -8.94 -15.54 -40.15
N VAL A 696 -7.86 -14.80 -39.88
CA VAL A 696 -7.16 -14.07 -40.93
C VAL A 696 -6.51 -15.12 -41.82
N LYS A 697 -7.15 -15.38 -42.96
CA LYS A 697 -6.56 -16.11 -44.08
C LYS A 697 -5.25 -15.43 -44.44
N PHE A 698 -4.11 -16.07 -44.19
CA PHE A 698 -2.88 -15.73 -44.87
C PHE A 698 -3.06 -16.06 -46.36
N GLY A 699 -3.34 -15.02 -47.15
CA GLY A 699 -3.31 -15.08 -48.59
C GLY A 699 -1.85 -15.14 -49.05
N LYS A 700 -1.52 -16.24 -49.74
CA LYS A 700 -0.41 -16.52 -50.65
C LYS A 700 0.91 -15.77 -50.47
#